data_AF-A0A2U3EGB6-F1
#
_entry.id   AF-A0A2U3EGB6-F1
#
_cell.length_a   1.000
_cell.length_b   1.000
_cell.length_c   1.000
_cell.angle_alpha   90.00
_cell.angle_beta   90.00
_cell.angle_gamma   90.00
#
_symmetry.space_group_name_H-M   'P 1'
#
loop_
_entity.id
_entity.type
_entity.pdbx_description
1 polymer ?
#
loop_
_entity_poly.entity_id
_entity_poly.type
_entity_poly.pdbx_seq_one_letter_code
_entity_poly.pdbx_strand_id
1 'polypeptide(L)'
;MASPLTSESGDHPSQDTPTPGAPFDVHESDMEDTQRPLTTLHRSVLALVLVGVYASAATLTWVLTCVANTEPKKLHSTLYGYYNSIVTLSEDNSADPGNLVNVLRSTEVYYFVKFLQSVVTALTIPVISVLCSHAAVVYLQRQANEKGDGPSLRQAAALADRSWVSPLIILKIVFVSRERKRYGSRFLWLAIGLTMFGLAINPLQSLVKTYKIITIPYHLQDIRNATEGRGLLDIAHRFQPEIMNSSFGDLVARTRTKLSWTNTSDLQTRLWSHNMTLENCQDEGIKCWLQSTLMLSNMTHLDDFFWSQIYPGFGTGLVKQFVPQVNWTVKALYSSDTNFPQTCAGTGNTNKLPLRYSLQGPEGSLNLEFCMPGNSPKTTWRAQRHRQHLHEELFVRLDLAEDPSGLSPAVGKYMYQVILDTTAGYFELPNFMNGGFVSTLLNADPVKICSYAWDCLFQHSNSWNSTHQIPPNTTRMNDTSTIENRGPLLTIALALFGPGSFLNASDVQRQYDPDGREQQCGLRLPMAGLLQSLDSGSSPLDKIDLCYKANDAALQTAQAQFVTALFPDPIDGLTAAQKNIENAFNMAAFLANDVIMTYSPSASDWNLRFDYGIDVITPVMRQSYMVLMSVLLGFYLIYLVTMATYSARTRRWTQQMDAFALMRIGASRPHDFPLDVARKPDDVPALDALPGWIGERRRAAEVGSGCVQHNADGTAHGRIGTLELGGPRPLQSGTLYPCYRATCVGNHDLKGGESEGIPLVRLEGRR
;
A
#
# COMPACT_ATOMS: atom_id res chain seq x y z
N MET A 1 -11.10 -30.24 70.49
CA MET A 1 -12.13 -30.56 69.48
C MET A 1 -11.82 -31.95 68.95
N ALA A 2 -12.00 -33.01 69.76
CA ALA A 2 -13.27 -33.69 70.04
C ALA A 2 -13.88 -34.34 68.77
N SER A 3 -13.36 -35.53 68.42
CA SER A 3 -14.01 -36.87 68.44
C SER A 3 -15.56 -36.94 68.58
N PRO A 4 -16.20 -38.14 68.48
CA PRO A 4 -16.13 -39.22 67.48
C PRO A 4 -17.52 -39.94 67.28
N LEU A 5 -17.54 -41.10 66.58
CA LEU A 5 -18.33 -42.36 66.78
C LEU A 5 -19.87 -42.26 67.06
N THR A 6 -20.76 -43.16 66.64
CA THR A 6 -20.93 -44.61 66.93
C THR A 6 -22.26 -45.04 66.25
N SER A 7 -22.32 -46.22 65.60
CA SER A 7 -22.91 -47.49 66.07
C SER A 7 -24.39 -47.67 65.67
N GLU A 8 -24.69 -48.76 64.97
CA GLU A 8 -25.49 -49.92 65.46
C GLU A 8 -27.00 -49.64 65.40
N SER A 9 -27.92 -50.57 65.16
CA SER A 9 -27.98 -52.01 64.94
C SER A 9 -29.50 -52.28 64.93
N GLY A 10 -29.97 -53.35 64.26
CA GLY A 10 -31.24 -53.96 64.66
C GLY A 10 -32.15 -54.47 63.53
N ASP A 11 -31.94 -55.75 63.20
CA ASP A 11 -32.96 -56.81 63.11
C ASP A 11 -33.82 -57.01 61.85
N HIS A 12 -33.29 -57.89 60.97
CA HIS A 12 -33.78 -59.23 60.57
C HIS A 12 -35.12 -59.80 61.16
N PRO A 13 -35.63 -60.98 60.69
CA PRO A 13 -35.71 -61.60 59.35
C PRO A 13 -37.10 -62.30 59.12
N SER A 14 -37.30 -63.02 58.00
CA SER A 14 -38.09 -64.27 57.82
C SER A 14 -38.31 -64.50 56.30
N GLN A 15 -37.54 -65.33 55.60
CA GLN A 15 -37.76 -66.77 55.34
C GLN A 15 -39.10 -67.13 54.68
N ASP A 16 -39.07 -67.56 53.40
CA ASP A 16 -39.47 -68.92 53.01
C ASP A 16 -39.27 -69.22 51.50
N THR A 17 -38.53 -70.29 51.23
CA THR A 17 -38.44 -71.10 49.99
C THR A 17 -39.79 -71.76 49.65
N PRO A 18 -40.13 -72.16 48.39
CA PRO A 18 -39.51 -73.36 47.76
C PRO A 18 -39.46 -73.42 46.20
N THR A 19 -38.36 -74.00 45.69
CA THR A 19 -38.20 -75.17 44.75
C THR A 19 -39.16 -75.46 43.54
N PRO A 20 -38.87 -76.42 42.62
CA PRO A 20 -38.48 -76.16 41.22
C PRO A 20 -39.34 -76.86 40.13
N GLY A 21 -39.07 -76.57 38.86
CA GLY A 21 -39.61 -77.26 37.67
C GLY A 21 -39.94 -76.23 36.58
N ALA A 22 -39.63 -76.36 35.30
CA ALA A 22 -39.25 -77.43 34.40
C ALA A 22 -38.69 -76.74 33.13
N PRO A 23 -38.08 -77.46 32.18
CA PRO A 23 -37.33 -76.91 31.07
C PRO A 23 -38.25 -76.29 30.01
N PHE A 24 -37.89 -75.12 29.47
CA PHE A 24 -38.53 -74.61 28.27
C PHE A 24 -37.91 -75.30 27.04
N ASP A 25 -38.60 -76.36 26.61
CA ASP A 25 -38.50 -76.91 25.26
C ASP A 25 -38.70 -75.79 24.23
N VAL A 26 -37.68 -75.56 23.40
CA VAL A 26 -37.86 -74.78 22.17
C VAL A 26 -38.43 -75.74 21.15
N HIS A 27 -39.76 -75.69 21.03
CA HIS A 27 -40.48 -76.28 19.93
C HIS A 27 -39.94 -75.73 18.60
N GLU A 28 -39.30 -76.62 17.86
CA GLU A 28 -39.23 -76.62 16.41
C GLU A 28 -40.65 -76.34 15.89
N SER A 29 -40.84 -75.12 15.41
CA SER A 29 -42.07 -74.67 14.76
C SER A 29 -41.68 -74.18 13.38
N ASP A 30 -42.10 -74.98 12.39
CA ASP A 30 -42.18 -74.63 10.98
C ASP A 30 -42.82 -73.24 10.83
N MET A 31 -41.99 -72.22 10.68
CA MET A 31 -42.42 -70.88 10.29
C MET A 31 -42.43 -70.79 8.77
N GLU A 32 -43.61 -71.11 8.24
CA GLU A 32 -44.31 -70.41 7.15
C GLU A 32 -43.45 -69.38 6.38
N ASP A 33 -43.14 -69.73 5.13
CA ASP A 33 -42.41 -68.98 4.12
C ASP A 33 -43.05 -67.59 3.87
N THR A 34 -42.77 -66.64 4.76
CA THR A 34 -43.18 -65.25 4.57
C THR A 34 -42.30 -64.69 3.46
N GLN A 35 -42.81 -64.66 2.24
CA GLN A 35 -42.14 -64.12 1.04
C GLN A 35 -41.39 -62.83 1.36
N ARG A 36 -40.06 -62.94 1.52
CA ARG A 36 -39.20 -61.78 1.76
C ARG A 36 -39.23 -60.91 0.51
N PRO A 37 -39.42 -59.59 0.64
CA PRO A 37 -39.43 -58.72 -0.53
C PRO A 37 -38.09 -58.79 -1.24
N LEU A 38 -38.14 -58.63 -2.57
CA LEU A 38 -37.02 -58.79 -3.48
C LEU A 38 -36.73 -57.44 -4.16
N THR A 39 -35.45 -57.12 -4.36
CA THR A 39 -35.04 -55.92 -5.11
C THR A 39 -33.80 -56.16 -5.95
N THR A 40 -33.56 -55.26 -6.90
CA THR A 40 -32.34 -55.25 -7.72
C THR A 40 -31.28 -54.34 -7.10
N LEU A 41 -30.01 -54.61 -7.39
CA LEU A 41 -28.90 -53.78 -6.93
C LEU A 41 -28.99 -52.37 -7.57
N HIS A 42 -28.91 -51.33 -6.74
CA HIS A 42 -29.02 -49.95 -7.20
C HIS A 42 -27.64 -49.35 -7.56
N ARG A 43 -27.65 -48.28 -8.36
CA ARG A 43 -26.48 -47.40 -8.59
C ARG A 43 -26.67 -46.12 -7.80
N SER A 44 -25.58 -45.56 -7.27
CA SER A 44 -25.59 -44.26 -6.61
C SER A 44 -24.64 -43.31 -7.32
N VAL A 45 -25.18 -42.17 -7.75
CA VAL A 45 -24.43 -41.08 -8.42
C VAL A 45 -23.97 -40.01 -7.42
N LEU A 46 -24.41 -40.09 -6.16
CA LEU A 46 -24.16 -39.08 -5.14
C LEU A 46 -22.67 -38.78 -4.93
N ALA A 47 -21.82 -39.81 -4.87
CA ALA A 47 -20.37 -39.64 -4.76
C ALA A 47 -19.76 -38.91 -5.96
N LEU A 48 -20.31 -39.12 -7.17
CA LEU A 48 -19.86 -38.44 -8.39
C LEU A 48 -20.23 -36.95 -8.36
N VAL A 49 -21.45 -36.62 -7.95
CA VAL A 49 -21.92 -35.22 -7.83
C VAL A 49 -21.08 -34.46 -6.79
N LEU A 50 -20.86 -35.07 -5.62
CA LEU A 50 -20.12 -34.45 -4.53
C LEU A 50 -18.65 -34.20 -4.92
N VAL A 51 -18.01 -35.15 -5.60
CA VAL A 51 -16.66 -34.98 -6.16
C VAL A 51 -16.63 -33.94 -7.28
N GLY A 52 -17.66 -33.87 -8.13
CA GLY A 52 -17.76 -32.87 -9.19
C GLY A 52 -17.84 -31.44 -8.64
N VAL A 53 -18.66 -31.20 -7.62
CA VAL A 53 -18.75 -29.90 -6.93
C VAL A 53 -17.42 -29.54 -6.28
N TYR A 54 -16.80 -30.48 -5.55
CA TYR A 54 -15.50 -30.27 -4.92
C TYR A 54 -14.40 -29.96 -5.94
N ALA A 55 -14.32 -30.72 -7.04
CA ALA A 55 -13.33 -30.50 -8.09
C ALA A 55 -13.51 -29.13 -8.77
N SER A 56 -14.75 -28.70 -8.99
CA SER A 56 -15.06 -27.38 -9.55
C SER A 56 -14.62 -26.25 -8.62
N ALA A 57 -14.91 -26.36 -7.31
CA ALA A 57 -14.48 -25.38 -6.33
C ALA A 57 -12.94 -25.33 -6.17
N ALA A 58 -12.28 -26.50 -6.16
CA ALA A 58 -10.83 -26.59 -6.04
C ALA A 58 -10.11 -26.01 -7.26
N THR A 59 -10.60 -26.28 -8.47
CA THR A 59 -10.05 -25.71 -9.71
C THR A 59 -10.28 -24.20 -9.79
N LEU A 60 -11.49 -23.72 -9.49
CA LEU A 60 -11.80 -22.29 -9.47
C LEU A 60 -10.87 -21.53 -8.52
N THR A 61 -10.70 -22.03 -7.30
CA THR A 61 -9.84 -21.41 -6.29
C THR A 61 -8.38 -21.33 -6.75
N TRP A 62 -7.88 -22.40 -7.39
CA TRP A 62 -6.52 -22.43 -7.91
C TRP A 62 -6.32 -21.47 -9.09
N VAL A 63 -7.28 -21.43 -10.03
CA VAL A 63 -7.25 -20.49 -11.17
C VAL A 63 -7.23 -19.05 -10.68
N LEU A 64 -8.11 -18.68 -9.73
CA LEU A 64 -8.14 -17.33 -9.18
C LEU A 64 -6.84 -16.98 -8.44
N THR A 65 -6.21 -17.94 -7.76
CA THR A 65 -4.89 -17.73 -7.13
C THR A 65 -3.80 -17.46 -8.18
N CYS A 66 -3.82 -18.17 -9.31
CA CYS A 66 -2.88 -17.95 -10.42
C CYS A 66 -3.10 -16.58 -11.08
N VAL A 67 -4.36 -16.19 -11.27
CA VAL A 67 -4.74 -14.86 -11.79
C VAL A 67 -4.21 -13.77 -10.86
N ALA A 68 -4.49 -13.86 -9.55
CA ALA A 68 -4.02 -12.90 -8.54
C ALA A 68 -2.49 -12.77 -8.44
N ASN A 69 -1.71 -13.78 -8.84
CA ASN A 69 -0.25 -13.69 -8.92
C ASN A 69 0.25 -12.99 -10.20
N THR A 70 -0.52 -13.02 -11.29
CA THR A 70 -0.14 -12.43 -12.58
C THR A 70 -0.72 -11.04 -12.80
N GLU A 71 -1.89 -10.77 -12.25
CA GLU A 71 -2.60 -9.49 -12.37
C GLU A 71 -1.81 -8.31 -11.83
N PRO A 72 -1.20 -8.30 -10.63
CA PRO A 72 -0.51 -7.10 -10.17
C PRO A 72 0.66 -6.69 -11.07
N LYS A 73 1.32 -7.64 -11.75
CA LYS A 73 2.38 -7.33 -12.74
C LYS A 73 1.80 -6.72 -14.01
N LYS A 74 0.69 -7.26 -14.50
CA LYS A 74 -0.04 -6.72 -15.65
C LYS A 74 -0.70 -5.40 -15.32
N LEU A 75 -1.28 -5.27 -14.13
CA LEU A 75 -1.97 -4.09 -13.63
C LEU A 75 -0.95 -2.97 -13.40
N HIS A 76 0.24 -3.27 -12.87
CA HIS A 76 1.33 -2.29 -12.83
C HIS A 76 1.68 -1.80 -14.23
N SER A 77 1.98 -2.69 -15.20
CA SER A 77 2.29 -2.25 -16.57
C SER A 77 1.13 -1.55 -17.28
N THR A 78 -0.12 -1.96 -17.01
CA THR A 78 -1.33 -1.44 -17.67
C THR A 78 -1.84 -0.17 -16.98
N LEU A 79 -1.65 0.04 -15.68
CA LEU A 79 -1.95 1.29 -14.97
C LEU A 79 -1.00 2.39 -15.42
N TYR A 80 0.30 2.09 -15.53
CA TYR A 80 1.25 3.00 -16.16
C TYR A 80 0.87 3.26 -17.64
N GLY A 81 0.42 2.23 -18.36
CA GLY A 81 -0.11 2.35 -19.73
C GLY A 81 -1.50 3.01 -19.88
N TYR A 82 -2.32 3.08 -18.83
CA TYR A 82 -3.65 3.70 -18.81
C TYR A 82 -3.58 5.15 -18.32
N TYR A 83 -2.63 5.47 -17.44
CA TYR A 83 -2.22 6.86 -17.22
C TYR A 83 -1.81 7.51 -18.55
N ASN A 84 -1.12 6.77 -19.43
CA ASN A 84 -0.80 7.20 -20.80
C ASN A 84 -2.04 7.59 -21.62
N SER A 85 -3.18 6.91 -21.44
CA SER A 85 -4.44 7.23 -22.13
C SER A 85 -5.27 8.32 -21.45
N ILE A 86 -5.30 8.40 -20.11
CA ILE A 86 -6.00 9.49 -19.41
C ILE A 86 -5.31 10.84 -19.69
N VAL A 87 -3.98 10.87 -19.69
CA VAL A 87 -3.22 12.11 -19.93
C VAL A 87 -3.45 12.65 -21.35
N THR A 88 -3.63 11.76 -22.32
CA THR A 88 -3.96 12.13 -23.71
C THR A 88 -5.45 12.45 -23.91
N LEU A 89 -6.34 12.04 -23.00
CA LEU A 89 -7.79 12.29 -23.06
C LEU A 89 -8.27 13.41 -22.13
N SER A 90 -7.41 13.95 -21.24
CA SER A 90 -7.80 14.94 -20.22
C SER A 90 -8.04 16.38 -20.71
N GLU A 91 -8.26 16.57 -22.02
CA GLU A 91 -9.02 17.75 -22.47
C GLU A 91 -10.54 17.56 -22.26
N ASP A 92 -11.03 16.33 -22.06
CA ASP A 92 -12.42 16.05 -21.70
C ASP A 92 -12.52 15.43 -20.28
N ASN A 93 -13.26 16.12 -19.41
CA ASN A 93 -13.40 15.91 -17.96
C ASN A 93 -14.11 14.61 -17.54
N SER A 94 -13.61 13.44 -17.93
CA SER A 94 -14.11 12.17 -17.38
C SER A 94 -12.98 11.16 -17.19
N ALA A 95 -12.18 11.35 -16.16
CA ALA A 95 -11.40 10.24 -15.61
C ALA A 95 -12.40 9.25 -14.98
N ASP A 96 -12.71 8.18 -15.70
CA ASP A 96 -13.65 7.15 -15.31
C ASP A 96 -13.20 6.46 -13.99
N PRO A 97 -13.97 6.55 -12.89
CA PRO A 97 -13.67 5.89 -11.62
C PRO A 97 -13.67 4.34 -11.70
N GLY A 98 -14.05 3.78 -12.85
CA GLY A 98 -14.12 2.34 -13.09
C GLY A 98 -12.82 1.56 -12.80
N ASN A 99 -11.64 2.16 -12.97
CA ASN A 99 -10.37 1.46 -12.74
C ASN A 99 -9.92 1.44 -11.27
N LEU A 100 -10.30 2.44 -10.46
CA LEU A 100 -10.12 2.38 -9.01
C LEU A 100 -11.05 1.32 -8.40
N VAL A 101 -12.27 1.20 -8.92
CA VAL A 101 -13.19 0.09 -8.63
C VAL A 101 -12.56 -1.25 -9.02
N ASN A 102 -11.80 -1.34 -10.11
CA ASN A 102 -11.10 -2.58 -10.49
C ASN A 102 -9.94 -2.93 -9.54
N VAL A 103 -9.21 -1.95 -9.01
CA VAL A 103 -8.15 -2.16 -8.01
C VAL A 103 -8.76 -2.60 -6.66
N LEU A 104 -9.82 -1.93 -6.19
CA LEU A 104 -10.53 -2.32 -4.97
C LEU A 104 -11.25 -3.68 -5.13
N ARG A 105 -11.78 -3.96 -6.31
CA ARG A 105 -12.33 -5.29 -6.65
C ARG A 105 -11.24 -6.35 -6.60
N SER A 106 -9.99 -6.04 -6.97
CA SER A 106 -8.89 -7.01 -6.90
C SER A 106 -8.53 -7.41 -5.46
N THR A 107 -8.61 -6.48 -4.49
CA THR A 107 -8.34 -6.77 -3.08
C THR A 107 -9.48 -7.55 -2.43
N GLU A 108 -10.75 -7.24 -2.75
CA GLU A 108 -11.91 -8.04 -2.32
C GLU A 108 -11.90 -9.46 -2.90
N VAL A 109 -11.58 -9.59 -4.19
CA VAL A 109 -11.42 -10.90 -4.85
C VAL A 109 -10.33 -11.72 -4.15
N TYR A 110 -9.24 -11.11 -3.71
CA TYR A 110 -8.20 -11.83 -2.98
C TYR A 110 -8.67 -12.41 -1.63
N TYR A 111 -9.43 -11.64 -0.84
CA TYR A 111 -10.00 -12.16 0.41
C TYR A 111 -11.02 -13.27 0.15
N PHE A 112 -11.83 -13.12 -0.91
CA PHE A 112 -12.77 -14.16 -1.35
C PHE A 112 -12.05 -15.45 -1.77
N VAL A 113 -10.92 -15.35 -2.47
CA VAL A 113 -10.08 -16.51 -2.85
C VAL A 113 -9.52 -17.23 -1.62
N LYS A 114 -9.04 -16.48 -0.63
CA LYS A 114 -8.58 -17.07 0.64
C LYS A 114 -9.70 -17.79 1.38
N PHE A 115 -10.89 -17.22 1.40
CA PHE A 115 -12.06 -17.85 2.00
C PHE A 115 -12.42 -19.17 1.29
N LEU A 116 -12.52 -19.16 -0.05
CA LEU A 116 -12.79 -20.37 -0.83
C LEU A 116 -11.71 -21.45 -0.63
N GLN A 117 -10.44 -21.05 -0.57
CA GLN A 117 -9.35 -21.98 -0.30
C GLN A 117 -9.46 -22.67 1.06
N SER A 118 -9.84 -21.93 2.10
CA SER A 118 -10.10 -22.49 3.43
C SER A 118 -11.26 -23.48 3.42
N VAL A 119 -12.36 -23.17 2.72
CA VAL A 119 -13.52 -24.05 2.58
C VAL A 119 -13.15 -25.34 1.84
N VAL A 120 -12.44 -25.25 0.71
CA VAL A 120 -11.99 -26.42 -0.05
C VAL A 120 -11.08 -27.31 0.81
N THR A 121 -10.16 -26.70 1.56
CA THR A 121 -9.27 -27.43 2.47
C THR A 121 -10.03 -28.19 3.56
N ALA A 122 -11.04 -27.57 4.16
CA ALA A 122 -11.88 -28.19 5.19
C ALA A 122 -12.71 -29.37 4.63
N LEU A 123 -13.16 -29.27 3.37
CA LEU A 123 -13.96 -30.31 2.71
C LEU A 123 -13.13 -31.48 2.17
N THR A 124 -11.81 -31.34 2.04
CA THR A 124 -10.92 -32.37 1.49
C THR A 124 -11.09 -33.73 2.19
N ILE A 125 -11.03 -33.78 3.53
CA ILE A 125 -11.12 -35.03 4.29
C ILE A 125 -12.52 -35.64 4.23
N PRO A 126 -13.62 -34.90 4.49
CA PRO A 126 -14.98 -35.44 4.37
C PRO A 126 -15.29 -36.01 2.98
N VAL A 127 -14.92 -35.29 1.91
CA VAL A 127 -15.14 -35.72 0.52
C VAL A 127 -14.41 -37.02 0.21
N ILE A 128 -13.12 -37.11 0.56
CA ILE A 128 -12.33 -38.34 0.39
C ILE A 128 -12.93 -39.48 1.21
N SER A 129 -13.34 -39.22 2.46
CA SER A 129 -13.89 -40.23 3.36
C SER A 129 -15.17 -40.86 2.81
N VAL A 130 -16.11 -40.03 2.34
CA VAL A 130 -17.35 -40.49 1.69
C VAL A 130 -17.04 -41.24 0.40
N LEU A 131 -16.14 -40.72 -0.44
CA LEU A 131 -15.76 -41.39 -1.68
C LEU A 131 -15.14 -42.78 -1.43
N CYS A 132 -14.21 -42.89 -0.49
CA CYS A 132 -13.55 -44.13 -0.13
C CYS A 132 -14.52 -45.14 0.49
N SER A 133 -15.47 -44.71 1.33
CA SER A 133 -16.48 -45.62 1.91
C SER A 133 -17.42 -46.18 0.83
N HIS A 134 -17.79 -45.38 -0.17
CA HIS A 134 -18.58 -45.82 -1.32
C HIS A 134 -17.79 -46.77 -2.24
N ALA A 135 -16.53 -46.46 -2.52
CA ALA A 135 -15.68 -47.29 -3.39
C ALA A 135 -15.22 -48.60 -2.69
N ALA A 136 -15.11 -48.61 -1.36
CA ALA A 136 -14.79 -49.81 -0.58
C ALA A 136 -15.83 -50.92 -0.77
N VAL A 137 -17.12 -50.56 -0.81
CA VAL A 137 -18.21 -51.51 -1.08
C VAL A 137 -18.01 -52.22 -2.41
N VAL A 138 -17.62 -51.47 -3.44
CA VAL A 138 -17.41 -52.00 -4.79
C VAL A 138 -16.17 -52.88 -4.86
N TYR A 139 -15.11 -52.47 -4.17
CA TYR A 139 -13.89 -53.26 -4.03
C TYR A 139 -14.21 -54.62 -3.39
N LEU A 140 -14.93 -54.64 -2.27
CA LEU A 140 -15.32 -55.87 -1.58
C LEU A 140 -16.35 -56.71 -2.34
N GLN A 141 -17.09 -56.15 -3.30
CA GLN A 141 -18.01 -56.94 -4.13
C GLN A 141 -17.31 -57.60 -5.34
N ARG A 142 -16.30 -56.95 -5.90
CA ARG A 142 -15.62 -57.41 -7.12
C ARG A 142 -14.53 -58.46 -6.90
N GLN A 143 -14.11 -58.69 -5.65
CA GLN A 143 -13.08 -59.69 -5.31
C GLN A 143 -13.62 -61.13 -5.17
N ALA A 144 -14.92 -61.34 -5.40
CA ALA A 144 -15.52 -62.67 -5.48
C ALA A 144 -15.00 -63.42 -6.72
N ASN A 145 -13.84 -64.08 -6.59
CA ASN A 145 -13.25 -64.94 -7.62
C ASN A 145 -13.35 -66.41 -7.20
N GLU A 146 -13.46 -67.32 -8.18
CA GLU A 146 -13.54 -68.77 -7.95
C GLU A 146 -12.34 -69.38 -7.21
N LYS A 147 -11.22 -68.64 -7.11
CA LYS A 147 -9.98 -69.06 -6.42
C LYS A 147 -9.93 -68.75 -4.92
N GLY A 148 -10.88 -68.00 -4.35
CA GLY A 148 -10.92 -67.70 -2.91
C GLY A 148 -9.88 -66.70 -2.38
N ASP A 149 -9.04 -66.10 -3.24
CA ASP A 149 -8.01 -65.11 -2.85
C ASP A 149 -8.58 -63.68 -2.71
N GLY A 150 -9.52 -63.48 -1.78
CA GLY A 150 -10.11 -62.17 -1.47
C GLY A 150 -9.62 -61.56 -0.14
N PRO A 151 -9.99 -60.30 0.16
CA PRO A 151 -9.62 -59.63 1.40
C PRO A 151 -10.24 -60.34 2.63
N SER A 152 -9.55 -60.35 3.76
CA SER A 152 -10.11 -60.91 5.01
C SER A 152 -11.17 -59.99 5.62
N LEU A 153 -11.98 -60.52 6.52
CA LEU A 153 -13.00 -59.75 7.23
C LEU A 153 -12.38 -58.63 8.08
N ARG A 154 -11.16 -58.83 8.61
CA ARG A 154 -10.39 -57.76 9.27
C ARG A 154 -10.08 -56.61 8.33
N GLN A 155 -9.68 -56.89 7.10
CA GLN A 155 -9.41 -55.85 6.10
C GLN A 155 -10.70 -55.12 5.70
N ALA A 156 -11.83 -55.83 5.60
CA ALA A 156 -13.14 -55.21 5.38
C ALA A 156 -13.58 -54.33 6.56
N ALA A 157 -13.32 -54.77 7.80
CA ALA A 157 -13.60 -53.99 9.00
C ALA A 157 -12.73 -52.73 9.08
N ALA A 158 -11.45 -52.82 8.74
CA ALA A 158 -10.56 -51.67 8.65
C ALA A 158 -11.05 -50.65 7.61
N LEU A 159 -11.66 -51.10 6.51
CA LEU A 159 -12.27 -50.19 5.52
C LEU A 159 -13.55 -49.53 6.03
N ALA A 160 -14.38 -50.23 6.80
CA ALA A 160 -15.58 -49.65 7.39
C ALA A 160 -15.26 -48.62 8.49
N ASP A 161 -14.19 -48.85 9.25
CA ASP A 161 -13.68 -47.94 10.30
C ASP A 161 -12.96 -46.71 9.73
N ARG A 162 -12.93 -46.56 8.40
CA ARG A 162 -12.25 -45.45 7.70
C ARG A 162 -10.79 -45.32 8.11
N SER A 163 -10.11 -46.46 8.30
CA SER A 163 -8.73 -46.53 8.79
C SER A 163 -7.70 -45.75 7.95
N TRP A 164 -8.04 -45.34 6.72
CA TRP A 164 -7.23 -44.42 5.91
C TRP A 164 -7.10 -43.00 6.46
N VAL A 165 -7.90 -42.62 7.47
CA VAL A 165 -7.77 -41.35 8.22
C VAL A 165 -7.17 -41.58 9.62
N SER A 166 -7.06 -42.83 10.08
CA SER A 166 -6.58 -43.15 11.44
C SER A 166 -5.05 -43.16 11.50
N PRO A 167 -4.41 -42.22 12.21
CA PRO A 167 -2.94 -42.14 12.26
C PRO A 167 -2.32 -43.37 12.91
N LEU A 168 -2.99 -43.95 13.93
CA LEU A 168 -2.50 -45.13 14.64
C LEU A 168 -2.44 -46.37 13.73
N ILE A 169 -3.46 -46.57 12.89
CA ILE A 169 -3.51 -47.71 11.98
C ILE A 169 -2.52 -47.52 10.83
N ILE A 170 -2.38 -46.28 10.31
CA ILE A 170 -1.39 -45.95 9.28
C ILE A 170 0.03 -46.23 9.79
N LEU A 171 0.37 -45.79 11.01
CA LEU A 171 1.67 -46.06 11.63
C LEU A 171 1.93 -47.57 11.78
N LYS A 172 0.94 -48.33 12.27
CA LYS A 172 1.05 -49.79 12.39
C LYS A 172 1.32 -50.45 11.02
N ILE A 173 0.58 -50.07 9.98
CA ILE A 173 0.71 -50.66 8.63
C ILE A 173 2.05 -50.29 7.96
N VAL A 174 2.56 -49.08 8.19
CA VAL A 174 3.80 -48.58 7.59
C VAL A 174 5.03 -49.17 8.28
N PHE A 175 5.07 -49.16 9.61
CA PHE A 175 6.28 -49.51 10.38
C PHE A 175 6.33 -50.98 10.82
N VAL A 176 5.20 -51.70 10.86
CA VAL A 176 5.15 -53.09 11.31
C VAL A 176 4.81 -54.03 10.15
N SER A 177 5.80 -54.79 9.67
CA SER A 177 5.67 -55.67 8.50
C SER A 177 4.59 -56.75 8.64
N ARG A 178 4.39 -57.26 9.87
CA ARG A 178 3.34 -58.25 10.18
C ARG A 178 1.93 -57.66 10.04
N GLU A 179 1.73 -56.45 10.56
CA GLU A 179 0.43 -55.76 10.50
C GLU A 179 0.10 -55.27 9.08
N ARG A 180 1.11 -55.03 8.25
CA ARG A 180 0.93 -54.68 6.82
C ARG A 180 0.13 -55.72 6.05
N LYS A 181 0.35 -57.02 6.31
CA LYS A 181 -0.43 -58.10 5.67
C LYS A 181 -1.81 -58.27 6.30
N ARG A 182 -1.93 -57.97 7.60
CA ARG A 182 -3.13 -58.21 8.40
C ARG A 182 -4.23 -57.18 8.15
N TYR A 183 -3.85 -55.90 8.12
CA TYR A 183 -4.76 -54.78 7.90
C TYR A 183 -4.69 -54.20 6.49
N GLY A 184 -3.56 -54.37 5.79
CA GLY A 184 -3.34 -53.77 4.49
C GLY A 184 -4.05 -54.49 3.35
N SER A 185 -4.94 -53.77 2.67
CA SER A 185 -5.48 -54.15 1.36
C SER A 185 -4.96 -53.21 0.27
N ARG A 186 -4.99 -53.63 -1.00
CA ARG A 186 -4.60 -52.76 -2.14
C ARG A 186 -5.42 -51.48 -2.18
N PHE A 187 -6.71 -51.58 -1.86
CA PHE A 187 -7.61 -50.43 -1.79
C PHE A 187 -7.29 -49.50 -0.61
N LEU A 188 -6.92 -50.04 0.56
CA LEU A 188 -6.56 -49.22 1.71
C LEU A 188 -5.31 -48.36 1.44
N TRP A 189 -4.27 -48.94 0.81
CA TRP A 189 -3.08 -48.18 0.40
C TRP A 189 -3.40 -47.06 -0.60
N LEU A 190 -4.30 -47.33 -1.52
CA LEU A 190 -4.82 -46.34 -2.48
C LEU A 190 -5.56 -45.20 -1.75
N ALA A 191 -6.44 -45.52 -0.80
CA ALA A 191 -7.17 -44.54 0.01
C ALA A 191 -6.24 -43.70 0.92
N ILE A 192 -5.24 -44.32 1.54
CA ILE A 192 -4.21 -43.62 2.32
C ILE A 192 -3.43 -42.66 1.42
N GLY A 193 -2.97 -43.12 0.26
CA GLY A 193 -2.27 -42.28 -0.72
C GLY A 193 -3.10 -41.06 -1.12
N LEU A 194 -4.38 -41.27 -1.45
CA LEU A 194 -5.31 -40.18 -1.78
C LEU A 194 -5.46 -39.16 -0.66
N THR A 195 -5.60 -39.64 0.58
CA THR A 195 -5.74 -38.79 1.77
C THR A 195 -4.46 -37.98 2.00
N MET A 196 -3.29 -38.61 1.87
CA MET A 196 -1.99 -37.93 1.97
C MET A 196 -1.78 -36.88 0.87
N PHE A 197 -2.16 -37.18 -0.38
CA PHE A 197 -2.09 -36.20 -1.48
C PHE A 197 -3.00 -35.00 -1.20
N GLY A 198 -4.25 -35.24 -0.77
CA GLY A 198 -5.18 -34.15 -0.43
C GLY A 198 -4.68 -33.28 0.73
N LEU A 199 -4.08 -33.89 1.77
CA LEU A 199 -3.52 -33.18 2.92
C LEU A 199 -2.24 -32.41 2.58
N ALA A 200 -1.41 -32.91 1.67
CA ALA A 200 -0.12 -32.29 1.34
C ALA A 200 -0.26 -31.04 0.46
N ILE A 201 -1.27 -30.97 -0.41
CA ILE A 201 -1.43 -29.90 -1.41
C ILE A 201 -1.53 -28.51 -0.74
N ASN A 202 -2.36 -28.33 0.29
CA ASN A 202 -2.59 -27.01 0.89
C ASN A 202 -1.39 -26.47 1.70
N PRO A 203 -0.74 -27.24 2.58
CA PRO A 203 0.49 -26.81 3.25
C PRO A 203 1.61 -26.48 2.26
N LEU A 204 1.80 -27.29 1.22
CA LEU A 204 2.77 -27.01 0.16
C LEU A 204 2.44 -25.70 -0.56
N GLN A 205 1.15 -25.40 -0.80
CA GLN A 205 0.74 -24.12 -1.38
C GLN A 205 1.04 -22.95 -0.44
N SER A 206 0.87 -23.12 0.87
CA SER A 206 1.17 -22.07 1.85
C SER A 206 2.67 -21.79 2.00
N LEU A 207 3.52 -22.82 1.92
CA LEU A 207 4.97 -22.70 2.06
C LEU A 207 5.62 -21.96 0.87
N VAL A 208 5.05 -22.11 -0.32
CA VAL A 208 5.58 -21.52 -1.55
C VAL A 208 5.11 -20.07 -1.77
N LYS A 209 4.01 -19.67 -1.12
CA LYS A 209 3.46 -18.31 -1.22
C LYS A 209 4.31 -17.34 -0.39
N THR A 210 5.10 -16.51 -1.05
CA THR A 210 5.72 -15.33 -0.42
C THR A 210 4.81 -14.13 -0.63
N TYR A 211 4.62 -13.30 0.40
CA TYR A 211 3.87 -12.06 0.27
C TYR A 211 4.83 -10.89 0.06
N LYS A 212 4.56 -10.07 -0.95
CA LYS A 212 5.29 -8.82 -1.18
C LYS A 212 4.30 -7.66 -1.19
N ILE A 213 4.64 -6.62 -0.45
CA ILE A 213 3.95 -5.33 -0.54
C ILE A 213 4.49 -4.64 -1.80
N ILE A 214 3.58 -4.28 -2.69
CA ILE A 214 3.89 -3.43 -3.83
C ILE A 214 3.06 -2.16 -3.72
N THR A 215 3.70 -1.01 -3.90
CA THR A 215 3.02 0.27 -3.98
C THR A 215 2.56 0.44 -5.43
N ILE A 216 1.27 0.63 -5.64
CA ILE A 216 0.68 0.85 -6.96
C ILE A 216 0.09 2.27 -7.05
N PRO A 217 0.04 2.88 -8.24
CA PRO A 217 -0.61 4.17 -8.42
C PRO A 217 -2.06 4.13 -7.95
N TYR A 218 -2.49 5.16 -7.22
CA TYR A 218 -3.85 5.26 -6.67
C TYR A 218 -4.59 6.41 -7.34
N HIS A 219 -4.11 7.64 -7.12
CA HIS A 219 -4.74 8.84 -7.65
C HIS A 219 -3.72 9.97 -7.76
N LEU A 220 -3.50 10.44 -8.99
CA LEU A 220 -2.64 11.57 -9.26
C LEU A 220 -3.32 12.86 -8.80
N GLN A 221 -2.73 13.49 -7.79
CA GLN A 221 -3.18 14.79 -7.28
C GLN A 221 -2.40 15.90 -7.97
N ASP A 222 -3.03 17.06 -8.12
CA ASP A 222 -2.42 18.27 -8.71
C ASP A 222 -2.36 19.37 -7.65
N ILE A 223 -1.19 19.94 -7.44
CA ILE A 223 -0.98 21.10 -6.56
C ILE A 223 -1.30 22.35 -7.38
N ARG A 224 -2.59 22.61 -7.53
CA ARG A 224 -3.10 23.93 -7.92
C ARG A 224 -3.52 24.66 -6.66
N ASN A 225 -3.16 25.94 -6.53
CA ASN A 225 -3.66 26.74 -5.43
C ASN A 225 -5.19 26.80 -5.51
N ALA A 226 -5.89 26.13 -4.58
CA ALA A 226 -7.33 25.92 -4.60
C ALA A 226 -8.17 27.21 -4.60
N THR A 227 -7.56 28.35 -4.28
CA THR A 227 -8.21 29.67 -4.23
C THR A 227 -8.05 30.49 -5.50
N GLU A 228 -7.07 30.19 -6.37
CA GLU A 228 -6.78 31.00 -7.58
C GLU A 228 -6.60 30.17 -8.86
N GLY A 229 -6.61 28.83 -8.77
CA GLY A 229 -6.40 27.94 -9.93
C GLY A 229 -5.01 28.04 -10.56
N ARG A 230 -4.06 28.74 -9.92
CA ARG A 230 -2.70 28.97 -10.41
C ARG A 230 -1.77 27.83 -10.01
N GLY A 231 -0.92 27.41 -10.94
CA GLY A 231 0.16 26.45 -10.69
C GLY A 231 1.37 27.11 -10.03
N LEU A 232 2.47 26.35 -9.96
CA LEU A 232 3.77 26.85 -9.53
C LEU A 232 4.34 27.86 -10.56
N LEU A 233 5.31 28.66 -10.13
CA LEU A 233 5.97 29.64 -10.97
C LEU A 233 7.06 28.99 -11.83
N ASP A 234 7.00 29.16 -13.15
CA ASP A 234 8.09 28.76 -14.06
C ASP A 234 9.15 29.88 -14.14
N ILE A 235 10.43 29.53 -13.93
CA ILE A 235 11.59 30.44 -14.11
C ILE A 235 11.55 31.13 -15.47
N ALA A 236 11.25 30.39 -16.54
CA ALA A 236 11.26 30.93 -17.89
C ALA A 236 10.18 32.00 -18.04
N HIS A 237 8.98 31.75 -17.50
CA HIS A 237 7.87 32.69 -17.49
C HIS A 237 8.18 33.92 -16.64
N ARG A 238 8.74 33.74 -15.45
CA ARG A 238 9.07 34.86 -14.54
C ARG A 238 10.01 35.86 -15.18
N PHE A 239 11.01 35.39 -15.93
CA PHE A 239 12.03 36.24 -16.53
C PHE A 239 11.73 36.69 -17.97
N GLN A 240 10.47 36.61 -18.41
CA GLN A 240 10.05 37.30 -19.62
C GLN A 240 10.21 38.81 -19.47
N PRO A 241 10.76 39.52 -20.48
CA PRO A 241 10.97 40.96 -20.41
C PRO A 241 9.71 41.74 -20.04
N GLU A 242 8.56 41.40 -20.62
CA GLU A 242 7.28 42.08 -20.42
C GLU A 242 6.76 41.94 -18.97
N ILE A 243 6.84 40.72 -18.43
CA ILE A 243 6.42 40.41 -17.06
C ILE A 243 7.35 41.06 -16.05
N MET A 244 8.67 40.96 -16.27
CA MET A 244 9.66 41.61 -15.41
C MET A 244 9.52 43.13 -15.45
N ASN A 245 9.35 43.75 -16.63
CA ASN A 245 9.16 45.19 -16.78
C ASN A 245 7.97 45.69 -15.96
N SER A 246 6.81 45.05 -16.14
CA SER A 246 5.55 45.50 -15.54
C SER A 246 5.49 45.31 -14.02
N SER A 247 6.20 44.31 -13.48
CA SER A 247 6.11 43.97 -12.05
C SER A 247 7.33 44.36 -11.21
N PHE A 248 8.40 44.92 -11.81
CA PHE A 248 9.64 45.17 -11.06
C PHE A 248 9.46 46.17 -9.92
N GLY A 249 8.68 47.25 -10.12
CA GLY A 249 8.36 48.20 -9.06
C GLY A 249 7.65 47.55 -7.87
N ASP A 250 6.68 46.67 -8.13
CA ASP A 250 5.97 45.89 -7.10
C ASP A 250 6.89 44.92 -6.37
N LEU A 251 7.81 44.27 -7.09
CA LEU A 251 8.81 43.39 -6.49
C LEU A 251 9.69 44.15 -5.49
N VAL A 252 10.16 45.34 -5.88
CA VAL A 252 10.95 46.22 -5.01
C VAL A 252 10.14 46.62 -3.78
N ALA A 253 8.88 47.03 -3.94
CA ALA A 253 8.02 47.44 -2.83
C ALA A 253 7.70 46.27 -1.86
N ARG A 254 7.43 45.08 -2.38
CA ARG A 254 7.21 43.86 -1.58
C ARG A 254 8.49 43.40 -0.87
N THR A 255 9.62 43.46 -1.56
CA THR A 255 10.93 43.16 -0.97
C THR A 255 11.23 44.13 0.17
N ARG A 256 11.00 45.43 -0.02
CA ARG A 256 11.13 46.45 1.03
C ARG A 256 10.28 46.14 2.25
N THR A 257 9.03 45.72 2.02
CA THR A 257 8.13 45.31 3.10
C THR A 257 8.70 44.10 3.85
N LYS A 258 9.12 43.04 3.14
CA LYS A 258 9.75 41.87 3.78
C LYS A 258 11.00 42.23 4.57
N LEU A 259 11.91 43.01 4.00
CA LEU A 259 13.14 43.44 4.69
C LEU A 259 12.87 44.26 5.95
N SER A 260 11.74 44.97 6.02
CA SER A 260 11.39 45.78 7.18
C SER A 260 10.69 44.97 8.28
N TRP A 261 9.94 43.94 7.90
CA TRP A 261 9.07 43.20 8.83
C TRP A 261 9.62 41.84 9.27
N THR A 262 10.52 41.23 8.50
CA THR A 262 11.08 39.92 8.81
C THR A 262 12.13 39.98 9.90
N ASN A 263 12.05 39.03 10.83
CA ASN A 263 13.03 38.81 11.87
C ASN A 263 13.80 37.49 11.66
N THR A 264 14.94 37.33 12.32
CA THR A 264 15.77 36.12 12.27
C THR A 264 15.05 34.86 12.76
N SER A 265 14.09 35.00 13.69
CA SER A 265 13.28 33.91 14.23
C SER A 265 12.08 33.49 13.36
N ASP A 266 11.84 34.18 12.24
CA ASP A 266 10.71 33.87 11.36
C ASP A 266 10.95 32.57 10.59
N LEU A 267 9.92 31.72 10.55
CA LEU A 267 9.93 30.44 9.84
C LEU A 267 9.82 30.64 8.32
N GLN A 268 10.75 30.03 7.58
CA GLN A 268 10.83 30.07 6.13
C GLN A 268 10.53 28.69 5.55
N THR A 269 9.26 28.44 5.20
CA THR A 269 8.82 27.13 4.67
C THR A 269 9.39 26.78 3.31
N ARG A 270 10.11 27.70 2.66
CA ARG A 270 10.70 27.57 1.32
C ARG A 270 12.23 27.47 1.35
N LEU A 271 12.80 27.47 2.55
CA LEU A 271 14.22 27.24 2.77
C LEU A 271 14.47 25.73 2.75
N TRP A 272 15.34 25.29 1.86
CA TRP A 272 15.79 23.91 1.73
C TRP A 272 17.28 23.79 2.05
N SER A 273 17.71 22.57 2.36
CA SER A 273 19.11 22.14 2.44
C SER A 273 19.14 20.66 2.04
N HIS A 274 20.18 20.24 1.32
CA HIS A 274 20.34 18.85 0.90
C HIS A 274 20.57 17.88 2.07
N ASN A 275 21.06 18.38 3.21
CA ASN A 275 21.43 17.56 4.36
C ASN A 275 20.51 17.78 5.57
N MET A 276 19.19 17.86 5.33
CA MET A 276 18.22 17.83 6.42
C MET A 276 18.05 16.39 6.92
N THR A 277 18.96 15.92 7.78
CA THR A 277 18.72 14.69 8.53
C THR A 277 17.82 14.98 9.74
N LEU A 278 16.78 14.17 9.89
CA LEU A 278 15.85 14.20 11.02
C LEU A 278 16.48 13.59 12.29
N GLU A 279 17.80 13.65 12.46
CA GLU A 279 18.51 12.74 13.37
C GLU A 279 18.46 13.13 14.85
N ASN A 280 18.13 14.40 15.19
CA ASN A 280 18.18 14.86 16.60
C ASN A 280 16.82 15.21 17.23
N CYS A 281 15.70 14.96 16.54
CA CYS A 281 14.37 15.24 17.09
C CYS A 281 13.67 13.95 17.53
N GLN A 282 14.23 13.25 18.52
CA GLN A 282 13.62 12.01 19.04
C GLN A 282 12.44 12.26 20.00
N ASP A 283 12.34 13.44 20.65
CA ASP A 283 11.36 13.64 21.73
C ASP A 283 10.31 14.78 21.53
N GLU A 284 10.45 15.71 20.57
CA GLU A 284 9.50 16.84 20.39
C GLU A 284 8.82 16.95 18.99
N GLY A 285 8.98 15.95 18.11
CA GLY A 285 8.25 15.88 16.84
C GLY A 285 8.45 17.08 15.89
N ILE A 286 7.44 17.36 15.05
CA ILE A 286 7.44 18.38 13.96
C ILE A 286 7.91 19.77 14.44
N LYS A 287 7.66 20.12 15.70
CA LYS A 287 8.01 21.43 16.28
C LYS A 287 9.53 21.62 16.39
N CYS A 288 10.26 20.58 16.82
CA CYS A 288 11.72 20.57 16.87
C CYS A 288 12.32 20.71 15.46
N TRP A 289 11.76 20.01 14.47
CA TRP A 289 12.22 20.13 13.08
C TRP A 289 11.98 21.53 12.50
N LEU A 290 10.78 22.10 12.69
CA LEU A 290 10.45 23.46 12.25
C LEU A 290 11.39 24.52 12.85
N GLN A 291 11.71 24.38 14.15
CA GLN A 291 12.57 25.32 14.86
C GLN A 291 14.06 25.15 14.57
N SER A 292 14.52 23.93 14.24
CA SER A 292 15.94 23.66 13.98
C SER A 292 16.37 23.86 12.54
N THR A 293 15.46 23.81 11.55
CA THR A 293 15.85 23.81 10.13
C THR A 293 15.27 24.93 9.28
N LEU A 294 14.14 25.53 9.66
CA LEU A 294 13.43 26.51 8.82
C LEU A 294 13.53 27.96 9.31
N MET A 295 14.15 28.20 10.47
CA MET A 295 14.39 29.57 10.93
C MET A 295 15.47 30.24 10.10
N LEU A 296 15.25 31.52 9.79
CA LEU A 296 16.19 32.32 9.00
C LEU A 296 17.56 32.47 9.71
N SER A 297 17.57 32.49 11.04
CA SER A 297 18.78 32.46 11.89
C SER A 297 19.66 31.24 11.64
N ASN A 298 19.07 30.09 11.31
CA ASN A 298 19.81 28.84 11.18
C ASN A 298 20.42 28.68 9.79
N MET A 299 20.06 29.55 8.84
CA MET A 299 20.56 29.53 7.46
C MET A 299 22.09 29.61 7.40
N THR A 300 22.73 30.33 8.32
CA THR A 300 24.19 30.43 8.43
C THR A 300 24.88 29.16 8.92
N HIS A 301 24.11 28.23 9.49
CA HIS A 301 24.56 26.93 9.98
C HIS A 301 24.18 25.77 9.05
N LEU A 302 23.39 26.05 8.01
CA LEU A 302 23.00 25.06 7.01
C LEU A 302 24.05 25.01 5.90
N ASP A 303 24.54 23.81 5.62
CA ASP A 303 25.34 23.56 4.44
C ASP A 303 24.43 23.42 3.20
N ASP A 304 24.84 24.05 2.10
CA ASP A 304 24.18 23.97 0.78
C ASP A 304 22.66 24.22 0.82
N PHE A 305 22.28 25.35 1.41
CA PHE A 305 20.90 25.81 1.45
C PHE A 305 20.45 26.40 0.10
N PHE A 306 19.15 26.36 -0.15
CA PHE A 306 18.55 26.95 -1.35
C PHE A 306 17.08 27.29 -1.14
N TRP A 307 16.51 28.02 -2.09
CA TRP A 307 15.10 28.35 -2.13
C TRP A 307 14.37 27.44 -3.10
N SER A 308 13.18 26.98 -2.73
CA SER A 308 12.23 26.29 -3.62
C SER A 308 10.80 26.68 -3.27
N GLN A 309 9.89 26.61 -4.25
CA GLN A 309 8.49 27.01 -4.06
C GLN A 309 7.68 26.06 -3.16
N ILE A 310 8.10 24.79 -3.10
CA ILE A 310 7.50 23.75 -2.27
C ILE A 310 8.27 23.64 -0.95
N TYR A 311 7.64 23.12 0.10
CA TYR A 311 8.29 22.97 1.40
C TYR A 311 9.17 21.71 1.48
N PRO A 312 10.25 21.74 2.28
CA PRO A 312 11.15 20.59 2.44
C PRO A 312 10.42 19.40 3.08
N GLY A 313 10.74 18.19 2.63
CA GLY A 313 10.05 16.95 3.02
C GLY A 313 8.87 16.57 2.14
N PHE A 314 8.48 17.42 1.17
CA PHE A 314 7.51 17.05 0.16
C PHE A 314 8.11 16.04 -0.84
N GLY A 315 7.47 14.86 -0.95
CA GLY A 315 7.79 13.85 -1.95
C GLY A 315 6.66 13.70 -2.98
N THR A 316 7.02 13.30 -4.19
CA THR A 316 6.10 13.12 -5.32
C THR A 316 5.63 11.67 -5.50
N GLY A 317 6.17 10.76 -4.70
CA GLY A 317 5.76 9.37 -4.67
C GLY A 317 6.18 8.62 -5.94
N LEU A 318 5.21 8.04 -6.65
CA LEU A 318 5.43 7.17 -7.81
C LEU A 318 5.67 7.93 -9.13
N VAL A 319 5.64 9.26 -9.09
CA VAL A 319 5.85 10.13 -10.26
C VAL A 319 7.09 10.99 -10.08
N LYS A 320 7.79 11.28 -11.17
CA LYS A 320 8.95 12.18 -11.18
C LYS A 320 8.46 13.58 -11.53
N GLN A 321 8.87 14.57 -10.76
CA GLN A 321 8.55 15.97 -11.02
C GLN A 321 9.71 16.87 -10.63
N PHE A 322 9.74 18.03 -11.26
CA PHE A 322 10.75 19.04 -11.03
C PHE A 322 10.15 20.34 -10.54
N VAL A 323 10.89 21.09 -9.74
CA VAL A 323 10.50 22.42 -9.28
C VAL A 323 11.70 23.37 -9.34
N PRO A 324 11.44 24.69 -9.42
CA PRO A 324 12.50 25.69 -9.39
C PRO A 324 13.33 25.61 -8.11
N GLN A 325 14.65 25.75 -8.26
CA GLN A 325 15.61 25.94 -7.19
C GLN A 325 16.45 27.18 -7.47
N VAL A 326 16.68 27.98 -6.44
CA VAL A 326 17.58 29.14 -6.47
C VAL A 326 18.60 28.99 -5.35
N ASN A 327 19.87 28.99 -5.70
CA ASN A 327 20.99 29.01 -4.76
C ASN A 327 21.64 30.38 -4.82
N TRP A 328 22.17 30.86 -3.71
CA TRP A 328 22.93 32.10 -3.68
C TRP A 328 24.09 32.04 -2.70
N THR A 329 25.09 32.86 -2.97
CA THR A 329 26.18 33.13 -2.04
C THR A 329 26.44 34.63 -2.02
N VAL A 330 26.42 35.22 -0.82
CA VAL A 330 26.83 36.60 -0.61
C VAL A 330 28.26 36.63 -0.10
N LYS A 331 29.05 37.56 -0.63
CA LYS A 331 30.32 37.98 -0.03
C LYS A 331 30.28 39.48 0.14
N ALA A 332 30.73 39.91 1.28
CA ALA A 332 30.54 41.28 1.69
C ALA A 332 31.92 41.76 2.19
N LEU A 333 32.55 42.70 1.47
CA LEU A 333 33.98 43.01 1.57
C LEU A 333 34.20 44.49 1.90
N TYR A 334 34.95 44.74 2.96
CA TYR A 334 35.47 46.08 3.25
C TYR A 334 36.66 46.38 2.32
N SER A 335 36.63 47.53 1.66
CA SER A 335 37.61 47.88 0.62
C SER A 335 37.93 49.37 0.66
N SER A 336 39.11 49.76 0.21
CA SER A 336 39.52 51.17 0.19
C SER A 336 38.76 51.95 -0.90
N ASP A 337 38.50 53.24 -0.65
CA ASP A 337 37.77 54.15 -1.56
C ASP A 337 38.37 54.22 -2.99
N THR A 338 39.63 53.82 -3.15
CA THR A 338 40.32 53.72 -4.45
C THR A 338 39.72 52.71 -5.43
N ASN A 339 38.97 51.73 -4.94
CA ASN A 339 38.42 50.64 -5.74
C ASN A 339 37.01 50.92 -6.28
N PHE A 340 36.45 52.11 -6.01
CA PHE A 340 35.14 52.47 -6.50
C PHE A 340 35.13 52.59 -8.04
N PRO A 341 34.17 51.94 -8.73
CA PRO A 341 34.21 51.90 -10.19
C PRO A 341 34.08 53.30 -10.80
N GLN A 342 35.07 53.69 -11.62
CA GLN A 342 35.01 54.93 -12.40
C GLN A 342 33.80 54.98 -13.34
N THR A 343 33.26 53.81 -13.71
CA THR A 343 32.03 53.68 -14.50
C THR A 343 30.83 54.33 -13.81
N CYS A 344 30.84 54.49 -12.48
CA CYS A 344 29.78 55.11 -11.69
C CYS A 344 29.91 56.64 -11.57
N ALA A 345 31.04 57.22 -11.95
CA ALA A 345 31.40 58.61 -11.65
C ALA A 345 30.79 59.66 -12.62
N GLY A 346 29.72 59.34 -13.35
CA GLY A 346 29.12 60.24 -14.35
C GLY A 346 27.59 60.21 -14.35
N THR A 347 26.97 61.39 -14.43
CA THR A 347 25.52 61.63 -14.42
C THR A 347 24.81 61.32 -15.75
N GLY A 348 25.48 60.68 -16.72
CA GLY A 348 25.05 60.67 -18.13
C GLY A 348 24.63 59.34 -18.76
N ASN A 349 24.78 58.18 -18.10
CA ASN A 349 24.46 56.88 -18.72
C ASN A 349 23.25 56.20 -18.04
N THR A 350 22.23 55.91 -18.83
CA THR A 350 20.91 55.35 -18.45
C THR A 350 20.93 53.89 -17.99
N ASN A 351 22.08 53.22 -18.06
CA ASN A 351 22.21 51.78 -17.74
C ASN A 351 22.82 51.52 -16.35
N LYS A 352 22.97 52.55 -15.52
CA LYS A 352 23.64 52.50 -14.22
C LYS A 352 22.70 53.00 -13.14
N LEU A 353 22.86 52.50 -11.92
CA LEU A 353 22.13 53.00 -10.75
C LEU A 353 23.09 53.71 -9.78
N PRO A 354 23.51 54.96 -10.07
CA PRO A 354 24.11 55.82 -9.06
C PRO A 354 22.98 56.46 -8.23
N LEU A 355 22.90 56.13 -6.94
CA LEU A 355 22.02 56.81 -5.99
C LEU A 355 22.88 57.61 -5.03
N ARG A 356 22.57 58.91 -4.86
CA ARG A 356 23.32 59.81 -4.00
C ARG A 356 22.38 60.44 -2.98
N TYR A 357 22.77 60.35 -1.72
CA TYR A 357 22.06 60.96 -0.61
C TYR A 357 23.03 61.85 0.16
N SER A 358 22.60 63.06 0.48
CA SER A 358 23.30 63.95 1.41
C SER A 358 22.34 64.19 2.58
N LEU A 359 22.66 63.60 3.73
CA LEU A 359 21.89 63.79 4.95
C LEU A 359 22.59 64.89 5.76
N GLN A 360 21.87 65.98 6.00
CA GLN A 360 22.32 67.08 6.85
C GLN A 360 21.54 66.98 8.16
N GLY A 361 22.20 66.53 9.23
CA GLY A 361 21.65 66.53 10.57
C GLY A 361 22.18 67.68 11.41
N PRO A 362 21.55 67.99 12.56
CA PRO A 362 22.07 68.99 13.51
C PRO A 362 23.45 68.64 14.10
N GLU A 363 23.91 67.40 13.94
CA GLU A 363 25.16 66.88 14.50
C GLU A 363 26.23 66.56 13.43
N GLY A 364 25.94 66.72 12.13
CA GLY A 364 26.94 66.54 11.07
C GLY A 364 26.38 66.31 9.67
N SER A 365 27.26 66.30 8.66
CA SER A 365 26.92 65.99 7.26
C SER A 365 27.45 64.64 6.80
N LEU A 366 26.57 63.83 6.23
CA LEU A 366 26.83 62.48 5.74
C LEU A 366 26.53 62.40 4.24
N ASN A 367 27.50 61.96 3.43
CA ASN A 367 27.27 61.72 2.01
C ASN A 367 27.35 60.23 1.69
N LEU A 368 26.32 59.71 1.04
CA LEU A 368 26.21 58.33 0.62
C LEU A 368 26.12 58.24 -0.90
N GLU A 369 26.90 57.33 -1.45
CA GLU A 369 26.87 57.00 -2.87
C GLU A 369 26.78 55.49 -3.05
N PHE A 370 25.68 55.06 -3.66
CA PHE A 370 25.46 53.68 -4.05
C PHE A 370 25.71 53.55 -5.54
N CYS A 371 26.42 52.51 -5.95
CA CYS A 371 26.54 52.17 -7.35
C CYS A 371 26.46 50.68 -7.62
N MET A 372 25.69 50.32 -8.65
CA MET A 372 25.80 49.04 -9.34
C MET A 372 26.29 49.28 -10.77
N PRO A 373 27.47 48.75 -11.16
CA PRO A 373 28.02 48.97 -12.49
C PRO A 373 27.17 48.27 -13.57
N GLY A 374 26.77 49.03 -14.60
CA GLY A 374 25.90 48.56 -15.68
C GLY A 374 26.59 47.89 -16.87
N ASN A 375 27.91 47.70 -16.86
CA ASN A 375 28.66 47.24 -18.03
C ASN A 375 29.03 45.74 -17.95
N SER A 376 28.10 44.87 -17.55
CA SER A 376 28.35 43.42 -17.56
C SER A 376 27.89 42.84 -18.90
N PRO A 377 28.79 42.44 -19.84
CA PRO A 377 28.40 41.91 -21.15
C PRO A 377 27.79 40.50 -21.08
N LYS A 378 27.67 39.92 -19.88
CA LYS A 378 27.08 38.60 -19.63
C LYS A 378 25.85 38.72 -18.73
N THR A 379 24.73 38.98 -19.40
CA THR A 379 23.43 38.32 -19.18
C THR A 379 22.66 38.66 -17.90
N THR A 380 21.64 39.50 -18.08
CA THR A 380 20.40 39.45 -17.30
C THR A 380 19.83 38.03 -17.25
N TRP A 381 18.96 37.76 -16.25
CA TRP A 381 18.09 36.60 -16.27
C TRP A 381 17.40 36.46 -17.64
N ARG A 382 17.54 35.29 -18.26
CA ARG A 382 16.88 34.97 -19.52
C ARG A 382 15.62 34.16 -19.24
N ALA A 383 14.62 34.34 -20.10
CA ALA A 383 13.39 33.57 -20.10
C ALA A 383 13.63 32.11 -20.58
N GLN A 384 14.35 31.31 -19.79
CA GLN A 384 14.72 29.93 -20.11
C GLN A 384 14.79 29.05 -18.86
N ARG A 385 14.63 27.73 -19.05
CA ARG A 385 14.66 26.71 -17.96
C ARG A 385 16.03 26.06 -17.73
N HIS A 386 17.01 26.30 -18.59
CA HIS A 386 18.37 25.83 -18.37
C HIS A 386 18.96 26.51 -17.13
N ARG A 387 19.97 25.89 -16.50
CA ARG A 387 20.67 26.51 -15.37
C ARG A 387 21.24 27.86 -15.78
N GLN A 388 21.00 28.87 -14.96
CA GLN A 388 21.46 30.24 -15.15
C GLN A 388 22.26 30.69 -13.94
N HIS A 389 23.30 31.49 -14.19
CA HIS A 389 24.15 32.07 -13.16
C HIS A 389 24.20 33.57 -13.36
N LEU A 390 23.90 34.32 -12.31
CA LEU A 390 23.93 35.77 -12.28
C LEU A 390 24.93 36.23 -11.23
N HIS A 391 25.77 37.19 -11.60
CA HIS A 391 26.74 37.82 -10.73
C HIS A 391 26.41 39.30 -10.63
N GLU A 392 26.10 39.77 -9.42
CA GLU A 392 25.78 41.16 -9.15
C GLU A 392 26.74 41.75 -8.12
N GLU A 393 27.13 43.02 -8.33
CA GLU A 393 28.00 43.76 -7.43
C GLU A 393 27.34 45.09 -7.05
N LEU A 394 27.35 45.40 -5.76
CA LEU A 394 26.90 46.67 -5.19
C LEU A 394 28.06 47.31 -4.43
N PHE A 395 28.38 48.53 -4.81
CA PHE A 395 29.35 49.38 -4.11
C PHE A 395 28.58 50.41 -3.31
N VAL A 396 28.90 50.50 -2.02
CA VAL A 396 28.38 51.55 -1.13
C VAL A 396 29.56 52.35 -0.61
N ARG A 397 29.57 53.63 -0.93
CA ARG A 397 30.53 54.60 -0.44
C ARG A 397 29.85 55.49 0.58
N LEU A 398 30.54 55.71 1.69
CA LEU A 398 30.15 56.61 2.76
C LEU A 398 31.28 57.62 3.00
N ASP A 399 30.95 58.91 2.99
CA ASP A 399 31.83 60.00 3.34
C ASP A 399 31.25 60.72 4.57
N LEU A 400 31.89 60.50 5.71
CA LEU A 400 31.51 61.07 7.00
C LEU A 400 32.41 62.27 7.27
N ALA A 401 31.85 63.48 7.22
CA ALA A 401 32.60 64.73 7.38
C ALA A 401 32.70 65.20 8.84
N GLU A 402 31.68 64.89 9.66
CA GLU A 402 31.59 65.23 11.09
C GLU A 402 30.94 64.05 11.83
N ASP A 403 31.35 63.79 13.09
CA ASP A 403 30.84 62.69 13.92
C ASP A 403 29.40 63.01 14.37
N PRO A 404 28.36 62.38 13.80
CA PRO A 404 26.99 62.84 13.97
C PRO A 404 26.35 62.36 15.25
N SER A 405 27.06 61.68 16.18
CA SER A 405 26.45 61.23 17.46
C SER A 405 27.40 60.52 18.46
N GLY A 406 28.73 60.50 18.25
CA GLY A 406 29.61 59.63 19.05
C GLY A 406 29.31 58.13 18.83
N LEU A 407 28.66 57.81 17.71
CA LEU A 407 28.40 56.47 17.22
C LEU A 407 29.47 56.13 16.19
N SER A 408 30.02 54.91 16.26
CA SER A 408 30.92 54.41 15.23
C SER A 408 30.22 54.34 13.87
N PRO A 409 30.93 54.57 12.75
CA PRO A 409 32.40 54.65 12.61
C PRO A 409 32.99 56.08 12.73
N ALA A 410 34.30 56.18 12.94
CA ALA A 410 35.03 57.46 12.99
C ALA A 410 34.86 58.33 11.72
N VAL A 411 35.16 59.63 11.81
CA VAL A 411 35.16 60.54 10.65
C VAL A 411 36.13 60.04 9.57
N GLY A 412 35.64 59.84 8.34
CA GLY A 412 36.42 59.26 7.27
C GLY A 412 35.61 58.78 6.07
N LYS A 413 36.33 58.19 5.11
CA LYS A 413 35.75 57.60 3.90
C LYS A 413 35.75 56.09 4.01
N TYR A 414 34.57 55.51 3.89
CA TYR A 414 34.33 54.08 4.00
C TYR A 414 33.75 53.57 2.69
N MET A 415 34.19 52.38 2.28
CA MET A 415 33.61 51.71 1.12
C MET A 415 33.39 50.23 1.43
N TYR A 416 32.22 49.75 1.06
CA TYR A 416 31.86 48.35 1.14
C TYR A 416 31.38 47.83 -0.20
N GLN A 417 31.78 46.60 -0.53
CA GLN A 417 31.39 45.90 -1.73
C GLN A 417 30.58 44.66 -1.34
N VAL A 418 29.35 44.55 -1.83
CA VAL A 418 28.53 43.35 -1.73
C VAL A 418 28.52 42.66 -3.08
N ILE A 419 28.94 41.40 -3.09
CA ILE A 419 28.94 40.51 -4.24
C ILE A 419 27.87 39.44 -3.99
N LEU A 420 26.92 39.30 -4.91
CA LEU A 420 25.89 38.28 -4.88
C LEU A 420 25.99 37.40 -6.12
N ASP A 421 26.36 36.15 -5.92
CA ASP A 421 26.27 35.10 -6.94
C ASP A 421 24.96 34.35 -6.76
N THR A 422 24.08 34.39 -7.75
CA THR A 422 22.79 33.67 -7.74
C THR A 422 22.74 32.66 -8.88
N THR A 423 22.44 31.41 -8.55
CA THR A 423 22.21 30.35 -9.53
C THR A 423 20.74 29.91 -9.48
N ALA A 424 20.04 29.93 -10.60
CA ALA A 424 18.67 29.40 -10.68
C ALA A 424 18.57 28.28 -11.71
N GLY A 425 17.71 27.31 -11.44
CA GLY A 425 17.42 26.19 -12.32
C GLY A 425 16.34 25.30 -11.72
N TYR A 426 16.35 24.03 -12.08
CA TYR A 426 15.37 23.06 -11.63
C TYR A 426 16.05 21.88 -10.95
N PHE A 427 15.36 21.23 -10.02
CA PHE A 427 15.79 19.98 -9.43
C PHE A 427 14.62 19.01 -9.31
N GLU A 428 14.94 17.73 -9.15
CA GLU A 428 14.00 16.65 -8.99
C GLU A 428 13.58 16.51 -7.53
N LEU A 429 12.27 16.52 -7.30
CA LEU A 429 11.72 16.27 -5.98
C LEU A 429 11.94 14.80 -5.55
N PRO A 430 12.01 14.52 -4.24
CA PRO A 430 12.04 13.16 -3.71
C PRO A 430 10.92 12.29 -4.28
N ASN A 431 11.26 11.10 -4.78
CA ASN A 431 10.32 10.13 -5.35
C ASN A 431 10.86 8.70 -5.26
N PHE A 432 10.03 7.69 -5.56
CA PHE A 432 10.45 6.29 -5.47
C PHE A 432 11.54 5.90 -6.48
N MET A 433 11.69 6.62 -7.59
CA MET A 433 12.71 6.35 -8.61
C MET A 433 14.10 6.87 -8.22
N ASN A 434 14.18 7.93 -7.41
CA ASN A 434 15.43 8.47 -6.87
C ASN A 434 15.71 8.04 -5.42
N GLY A 435 14.97 7.06 -4.89
CA GLY A 435 15.15 6.54 -3.54
C GLY A 435 14.64 7.45 -2.42
N GLY A 436 13.82 8.46 -2.76
CA GLY A 436 13.28 9.42 -1.80
C GLY A 436 14.24 10.56 -1.47
N PHE A 437 15.23 10.83 -2.34
CA PHE A 437 16.22 11.89 -2.13
C PHE A 437 16.02 13.05 -3.10
N VAL A 438 16.44 14.23 -2.68
CA VAL A 438 16.49 15.44 -3.52
C VAL A 438 17.63 15.30 -4.52
N SER A 439 17.39 15.58 -5.81
CA SER A 439 18.50 15.63 -6.77
C SER A 439 19.28 16.94 -6.68
N THR A 440 20.49 16.94 -7.23
CA THR A 440 21.23 18.18 -7.46
C THR A 440 20.55 19.04 -8.53
N LEU A 441 20.95 20.31 -8.56
CA LEU A 441 20.50 21.28 -9.56
C LEU A 441 20.83 20.81 -10.99
N LEU A 442 19.81 20.75 -11.84
CA LEU A 442 19.92 20.29 -13.23
C LEU A 442 20.58 21.35 -14.11
N ASN A 443 21.46 20.91 -15.01
CA ASN A 443 22.10 21.79 -15.99
C ASN A 443 21.21 22.07 -17.22
N ALA A 444 20.30 21.15 -17.55
CA ALA A 444 19.44 21.22 -18.73
C ALA A 444 17.96 21.43 -18.36
N ASP A 445 17.15 21.82 -19.35
CA ASP A 445 15.70 21.92 -19.20
C ASP A 445 15.10 20.57 -18.74
N PRO A 446 14.34 20.53 -17.63
CA PRO A 446 13.67 19.33 -17.14
C PRO A 446 12.88 18.59 -18.22
N VAL A 447 12.24 19.31 -19.15
CA VAL A 447 11.43 18.73 -20.22
C VAL A 447 12.24 17.83 -21.15
N LYS A 448 13.55 18.10 -21.32
CA LYS A 448 14.46 17.28 -22.13
C LYS A 448 14.95 16.02 -21.40
N ILE A 449 14.90 16.01 -20.07
CA ILE A 449 15.32 14.89 -19.22
C ILE A 449 14.22 13.84 -19.15
N CYS A 450 12.97 14.29 -19.26
CA CYS A 450 11.80 13.43 -19.41
C CYS A 450 11.92 12.67 -20.73
N SER A 451 12.40 11.42 -20.66
CA SER A 451 12.63 10.60 -21.86
C SER A 451 11.31 10.20 -22.51
N TYR A 452 10.25 10.09 -21.69
CA TYR A 452 8.89 9.90 -22.15
C TYR A 452 7.93 10.90 -21.51
N ALA A 453 6.83 11.21 -22.19
CA ALA A 453 5.80 12.16 -21.74
C ALA A 453 5.18 11.84 -20.35
N TRP A 454 5.37 10.60 -19.87
CA TRP A 454 4.85 10.09 -18.61
C TRP A 454 5.87 10.07 -17.46
N ASP A 455 7.16 10.26 -17.73
CA ASP A 455 8.15 10.44 -16.66
C ASP A 455 7.80 11.70 -15.86
N CYS A 456 7.37 12.75 -16.55
CA CYS A 456 7.13 14.08 -15.99
C CYS A 456 5.75 14.60 -16.40
N LEU A 457 4.73 13.89 -15.93
CA LEU A 457 3.32 14.13 -16.24
C LEU A 457 2.98 15.62 -16.15
N PHE A 458 2.44 16.17 -17.25
CA PHE A 458 1.97 17.57 -17.40
C PHE A 458 3.02 18.67 -17.23
N GLN A 459 4.28 18.34 -16.94
CA GLN A 459 5.43 19.26 -17.02
C GLN A 459 6.04 19.27 -18.43
N HIS A 460 5.71 18.27 -19.25
CA HIS A 460 6.11 18.18 -20.66
C HIS A 460 5.31 19.09 -21.61
N SER A 461 4.34 19.87 -21.11
CA SER A 461 3.54 20.75 -21.97
C SER A 461 4.44 21.78 -22.67
N ASN A 462 4.58 21.61 -23.99
CA ASN A 462 5.31 22.47 -24.92
C ASN A 462 4.63 23.84 -25.12
N SER A 463 3.73 24.28 -24.23
CA SER A 463 3.11 25.61 -24.32
C SER A 463 4.16 26.72 -24.36
N TRP A 464 5.31 26.52 -23.71
CA TRP A 464 6.45 27.43 -23.82
C TRP A 464 7.12 27.45 -25.20
N ASN A 465 7.29 26.29 -25.84
CA ASN A 465 7.98 26.16 -27.13
C ASN A 465 7.15 26.63 -28.33
N SER A 466 5.82 26.61 -28.23
CA SER A 466 4.94 26.87 -29.38
C SER A 466 4.53 28.34 -29.55
N THR A 467 4.65 29.19 -28.53
CA THR A 467 4.26 30.62 -28.60
C THR A 467 5.40 31.61 -28.36
N HIS A 468 6.54 31.19 -27.81
CA HIS A 468 7.58 32.13 -27.34
C HIS A 468 9.01 31.80 -27.77
N GLN A 469 9.19 31.22 -28.97
CA GLN A 469 10.45 31.40 -29.70
C GLN A 469 10.53 32.84 -30.17
N ILE A 470 10.88 33.77 -29.27
CA ILE A 470 11.35 35.09 -29.66
C ILE A 470 12.65 34.82 -30.43
N PRO A 471 12.73 35.15 -31.73
CA PRO A 471 13.98 35.03 -32.47
C PRO A 471 15.03 35.84 -31.70
N PRO A 472 16.29 35.37 -31.60
CA PRO A 472 17.35 36.02 -30.81
C PRO A 472 17.72 37.45 -31.27
N ASN A 473 16.92 38.07 -32.14
CA ASN A 473 17.23 39.31 -32.83
C ASN A 473 16.08 40.33 -32.92
N THR A 474 15.04 40.23 -32.09
CA THR A 474 14.01 41.29 -32.01
C THR A 474 14.28 42.26 -30.86
N THR A 475 15.37 43.00 -30.98
CA THR A 475 15.55 44.27 -30.26
C THR A 475 14.61 45.31 -30.84
N ARG A 476 13.33 45.27 -30.45
CA ARG A 476 12.44 46.42 -30.59
C ARG A 476 11.54 46.53 -29.37
N MET A 477 11.97 47.33 -28.41
CA MET A 477 11.08 48.31 -27.76
C MET A 477 11.91 49.45 -27.17
N ASN A 478 11.65 50.64 -27.70
CA ASN A 478 12.12 51.92 -27.18
C ASN A 478 11.43 52.22 -25.84
N ASP A 479 12.23 52.79 -24.93
CA ASP A 479 11.88 53.65 -23.81
C ASP A 479 10.81 53.20 -22.80
N THR A 480 11.28 52.63 -21.67
CA THR A 480 11.44 53.34 -20.38
C THR A 480 11.85 52.34 -19.27
N SER A 481 12.87 52.70 -18.47
CA SER A 481 13.52 51.92 -17.37
C SER A 481 14.58 50.87 -17.78
N THR A 482 15.66 51.38 -18.39
CA THR A 482 16.86 50.69 -18.90
C THR A 482 17.85 50.23 -17.82
N ILE A 483 17.41 49.68 -16.68
CA ILE A 483 18.35 49.10 -15.71
C ILE A 483 18.67 47.66 -16.12
N GLU A 484 19.91 47.43 -16.57
CA GLU A 484 20.38 46.17 -17.17
C GLU A 484 20.66 45.04 -16.16
N ASN A 485 20.28 45.15 -14.87
CA ASN A 485 20.60 44.16 -13.83
C ASN A 485 19.42 43.84 -12.90
N ARG A 486 18.32 43.25 -13.39
CA ARG A 486 17.11 42.99 -12.56
C ARG A 486 17.18 41.76 -11.67
N GLY A 487 18.32 41.55 -11.03
CA GLY A 487 18.53 40.45 -10.12
C GLY A 487 18.07 40.74 -8.69
N PRO A 488 18.21 39.74 -7.80
CA PRO A 488 17.92 39.89 -6.38
C PRO A 488 18.74 41.02 -5.71
N LEU A 489 20.03 41.23 -6.06
CA LEU A 489 20.82 42.28 -5.41
C LEU A 489 20.31 43.68 -5.79
N LEU A 490 20.00 43.93 -7.06
CA LEU A 490 19.39 45.19 -7.46
C LEU A 490 18.04 45.40 -6.77
N THR A 491 17.24 44.34 -6.64
CA THR A 491 15.93 44.41 -5.96
C THR A 491 16.10 44.81 -4.49
N ILE A 492 17.09 44.24 -3.80
CA ILE A 492 17.48 44.61 -2.43
C ILE A 492 17.98 46.07 -2.40
N ALA A 493 18.90 46.44 -3.29
CA ALA A 493 19.47 47.78 -3.34
C ALA A 493 18.40 48.87 -3.55
N LEU A 494 17.45 48.64 -4.45
CA LEU A 494 16.32 49.55 -4.67
C LEU A 494 15.30 49.53 -3.52
N ALA A 495 15.14 48.38 -2.84
CA ALA A 495 14.29 48.30 -1.66
C ALA A 495 14.86 49.12 -0.50
N LEU A 496 16.18 49.07 -0.28
CA LEU A 496 16.89 49.78 0.79
C LEU A 496 17.19 51.24 0.47
N PHE A 497 17.62 51.52 -0.76
CA PHE A 497 18.20 52.82 -1.14
C PHE A 497 17.50 53.47 -2.33
N GLY A 498 16.55 52.80 -2.99
CA GLY A 498 15.84 53.36 -4.14
C GLY A 498 14.72 54.33 -3.76
N PRO A 499 14.00 54.87 -4.76
CA PRO A 499 12.84 55.73 -4.52
C PRO A 499 11.79 55.07 -3.60
N GLY A 500 11.30 55.83 -2.62
CA GLY A 500 10.35 55.36 -1.61
C GLY A 500 10.93 54.40 -0.55
N SER A 501 12.26 54.27 -0.47
CA SER A 501 12.92 53.58 0.64
C SER A 501 13.00 54.43 1.90
N PHE A 502 13.51 53.84 3.00
CA PHE A 502 13.68 54.53 4.28
C PHE A 502 14.49 55.84 4.17
N LEU A 503 15.53 55.86 3.32
CA LEU A 503 16.38 57.04 3.08
C LEU A 503 15.68 58.13 2.25
N ASN A 504 14.59 57.80 1.56
CA ASN A 504 13.83 58.69 0.68
C ASN A 504 12.35 58.83 1.13
N ALA A 505 12.08 58.58 2.42
CA ALA A 505 10.73 58.54 2.99
C ALA A 505 10.15 59.93 3.32
N SER A 506 10.95 61.00 3.25
CA SER A 506 10.56 62.39 3.55
C SER A 506 9.41 62.92 2.67
N ASP A 507 9.18 62.33 1.50
CA ASP A 507 8.06 62.68 0.61
C ASP A 507 6.79 61.85 0.87
N VAL A 508 6.89 60.65 1.47
CA VAL A 508 5.75 59.75 1.75
C VAL A 508 5.06 60.13 3.07
N GLN A 509 5.82 60.61 4.06
CA GLN A 509 5.30 60.98 5.38
C GLN A 509 4.35 62.20 5.36
N ARG A 510 4.43 63.06 4.32
CA ARG A 510 3.58 64.26 4.22
C ARG A 510 2.12 63.97 3.86
N GLN A 511 1.78 62.73 3.50
CA GLN A 511 0.48 62.41 2.90
C GLN A 511 -0.51 61.67 3.82
N TYR A 512 -0.13 61.30 5.05
CA TYR A 512 -1.00 60.47 5.89
C TYR A 512 -0.88 60.75 7.40
N ASP A 513 -1.48 61.86 7.87
CA ASP A 513 -2.19 61.90 9.17
C ASP A 513 -3.15 63.11 9.24
N PRO A 514 -4.45 62.95 8.96
CA PRO A 514 -5.45 63.99 9.22
C PRO A 514 -6.03 63.95 10.65
N ASP A 515 -5.77 62.90 11.47
CA ASP A 515 -6.55 62.63 12.69
C ASP A 515 -5.73 62.47 14.00
N GLY A 516 -4.40 62.60 13.96
CA GLY A 516 -3.58 62.80 15.17
C GLY A 516 -3.70 61.70 16.23
N ARG A 517 -3.90 60.44 15.82
CA ARG A 517 -3.93 59.29 16.73
C ARG A 517 -2.55 58.62 16.82
N GLU A 518 -1.87 58.93 17.91
CA GLU A 518 -0.43 58.75 18.19
C GLU A 518 0.09 57.30 18.44
N GLN A 519 -0.47 56.25 17.81
CA GLN A 519 -0.13 54.86 18.20
C GLN A 519 0.32 53.88 17.10
N GLN A 520 0.39 54.25 15.82
CA GLN A 520 0.85 53.31 14.78
C GLN A 520 2.30 53.59 14.34
N CYS A 521 3.06 52.52 14.12
CA CYS A 521 4.40 52.58 13.58
C CYS A 521 4.36 53.18 12.17
N GLY A 522 4.85 54.41 12.01
CA GLY A 522 4.82 55.10 10.72
C GLY A 522 5.83 54.49 9.73
N LEU A 523 7.04 54.21 10.21
CA LEU A 523 8.11 53.65 9.40
C LEU A 523 9.00 52.72 10.24
N ARG A 524 9.28 51.52 9.73
CA ARG A 524 10.15 50.54 10.40
C ARG A 524 11.55 50.55 9.76
N LEU A 525 12.57 50.44 10.58
CA LEU A 525 13.97 50.39 10.13
C LEU A 525 14.19 49.14 9.24
N PRO A 526 14.60 49.28 7.97
CA PRO A 526 14.80 48.14 7.09
C PRO A 526 15.99 47.28 7.55
N MET A 527 15.88 45.96 7.38
CA MET A 527 16.86 44.95 7.79
C MET A 527 17.18 44.91 9.30
N ALA A 528 16.48 45.68 10.13
CA ALA A 528 16.82 45.78 11.53
C ALA A 528 16.70 44.44 12.27
N GLY A 529 15.73 43.59 11.90
CA GLY A 529 15.64 42.22 12.42
C GLY A 529 16.71 41.27 11.87
N LEU A 530 17.27 41.56 10.69
CA LEU A 530 18.30 40.73 10.03
C LEU A 530 19.73 41.08 10.47
N LEU A 531 19.93 42.33 10.93
CA LEU A 531 21.20 42.85 11.43
C LEU A 531 21.41 42.61 12.94
N GLN A 532 20.45 41.98 13.62
CA GLN A 532 20.64 41.54 15.00
C GLN A 532 21.73 40.47 15.05
N SER A 533 22.64 40.60 16.01
CA SER A 533 23.72 39.63 16.20
C SER A 533 23.13 38.26 16.53
N LEU A 534 23.55 37.23 15.79
CA LEU A 534 23.17 35.83 16.04
C LEU A 534 23.88 35.27 17.29
N ASP A 535 25.01 35.87 17.66
CA ASP A 535 25.73 35.60 18.91
C ASP A 535 25.27 36.58 19.99
N SER A 536 25.13 36.11 21.23
CA SER A 536 24.57 36.79 22.42
C SER A 536 25.33 38.04 22.93
N GLY A 537 26.10 38.71 22.07
CA GLY A 537 26.63 40.04 22.30
C GLY A 537 25.61 41.10 21.89
N SER A 538 25.50 42.15 22.71
CA SER A 538 24.64 43.31 22.42
C SER A 538 24.99 43.91 21.05
N SER A 539 24.04 43.89 20.11
CA SER A 539 24.19 44.56 18.82
C SER A 539 24.06 46.08 19.02
N PRO A 540 24.79 46.92 18.26
CA PRO A 540 24.56 48.37 18.26
C PRO A 540 23.09 48.75 18.00
N LEU A 541 22.33 47.86 17.33
CA LEU A 541 20.92 48.00 17.02
C LEU A 541 19.97 47.67 18.19
N ASP A 542 20.43 47.03 19.26
CA ASP A 542 19.58 46.70 20.43
C ASP A 542 19.14 47.97 21.20
N LYS A 543 19.79 49.11 20.93
CA LYS A 543 19.51 50.41 21.53
C LYS A 543 18.72 51.35 20.62
N ILE A 544 18.42 50.96 19.38
CA ILE A 544 17.75 51.79 18.38
C ILE A 544 16.26 51.43 18.36
N ASP A 545 15.38 52.44 18.45
CA ASP A 545 13.95 52.21 18.29
C ASP A 545 13.67 51.76 16.85
N LEU A 546 13.19 50.53 16.70
CA LEU A 546 12.95 49.90 15.40
C LEU A 546 11.78 50.57 14.66
N CYS A 547 11.00 51.39 15.35
CA CYS A 547 9.73 51.92 14.89
C CYS A 547 9.65 53.46 15.06
N TYR A 548 9.59 54.18 13.94
CA TYR A 548 9.55 55.65 13.95
C TYR A 548 8.14 56.19 13.68
N LYS A 549 7.74 57.21 14.45
CA LYS A 549 6.47 57.95 14.32
C LYS A 549 6.67 59.26 13.53
N ALA A 550 5.60 59.76 12.91
CA ALA A 550 5.66 60.74 11.82
C ALA A 550 6.04 62.19 12.16
N ASN A 551 6.30 62.55 13.43
CA ASN A 551 6.33 63.95 13.87
C ASN A 551 7.72 64.60 14.04
N ASP A 552 8.85 63.96 13.69
CA ASP A 552 10.14 64.42 14.21
C ASP A 552 11.21 64.83 13.19
N ALA A 553 11.97 65.86 13.60
CA ALA A 553 13.36 66.11 13.24
C ALA A 553 14.30 64.90 13.47
N ALA A 554 13.79 63.80 14.07
CA ALA A 554 14.46 62.55 14.33
C ALA A 554 14.50 61.58 13.13
N LEU A 555 13.76 61.81 12.03
CA LEU A 555 13.87 60.96 10.84
C LEU A 555 15.27 61.02 10.23
N GLN A 556 15.88 62.21 10.17
CA GLN A 556 17.24 62.36 9.65
C GLN A 556 18.28 61.68 10.57
N THR A 557 18.10 61.79 11.89
CA THR A 557 18.93 61.07 12.87
C THR A 557 18.77 59.56 12.73
N ALA A 558 17.55 59.06 12.54
CA ALA A 558 17.26 57.65 12.31
C ALA A 558 17.87 57.13 10.99
N GLN A 559 17.81 57.93 9.93
CA GLN A 559 18.47 57.63 8.65
C GLN A 559 19.99 57.60 8.78
N ALA A 560 20.57 58.52 9.56
CA ALA A 560 22.00 58.48 9.87
C ALA A 560 22.36 57.22 10.68
N GLN A 561 21.59 56.88 11.72
CA GLN A 561 21.78 55.67 12.54
C GLN A 561 21.63 54.37 11.75
N PHE A 562 20.67 54.31 10.82
CA PHE A 562 20.52 53.18 9.90
C PHE A 562 21.80 52.97 9.08
N VAL A 563 22.33 54.06 8.55
CA VAL A 563 23.50 54.03 7.68
C VAL A 563 24.74 53.66 8.48
N THR A 564 24.95 54.23 9.66
CA THR A 564 26.10 53.86 10.50
C THR A 564 26.02 52.40 10.95
N ALA A 565 24.83 51.84 11.17
CA ALA A 565 24.66 50.41 11.45
C ALA A 565 25.08 49.49 10.28
N LEU A 566 25.10 49.98 9.04
CA LEU A 566 25.66 49.26 7.88
C LEU A 566 27.18 49.38 7.78
N PHE A 567 27.82 50.27 8.56
CA PHE A 567 29.26 50.55 8.56
C PHE A 567 29.86 50.50 9.99
N PRO A 568 29.85 49.33 10.65
CA PRO A 568 30.46 49.16 11.97
C PRO A 568 31.97 49.49 11.99
N ASP A 569 32.47 50.00 13.13
CA ASP A 569 33.86 50.46 13.28
C ASP A 569 34.89 49.34 13.01
N PRO A 570 36.02 49.64 12.33
CA PRO A 570 37.13 48.69 12.17
C PRO A 570 37.76 48.17 13.48
N ILE A 571 37.52 48.86 14.59
CA ILE A 571 38.15 48.61 15.90
C ILE A 571 37.56 47.35 16.59
N ASP A 572 36.29 47.04 16.36
CA ASP A 572 35.57 45.93 17.02
C ASP A 572 35.79 44.55 16.37
N GLY A 573 36.87 44.39 15.60
CA GLY A 573 37.16 43.16 14.87
C GLY A 573 36.42 43.13 13.53
N LEU A 574 37.07 43.68 12.51
CA LEU A 574 36.60 43.81 11.12
C LEU A 574 35.89 42.54 10.60
N THR A 575 36.34 41.36 11.02
CA THR A 575 35.83 40.06 10.59
C THR A 575 34.44 39.71 11.13
N ALA A 576 34.11 40.04 12.38
CA ALA A 576 32.80 39.73 12.97
C ALA A 576 31.71 40.65 12.41
N ALA A 577 32.04 41.94 12.30
CA ALA A 577 31.18 42.97 11.75
C ALA A 577 30.86 42.73 10.27
N GLN A 578 31.88 42.38 9.47
CA GLN A 578 31.73 41.96 8.08
C GLN A 578 30.85 40.72 7.93
N LYS A 579 31.03 39.72 8.81
CA LYS A 579 30.22 38.49 8.81
C LYS A 579 28.75 38.76 9.14
N ASN A 580 28.46 39.70 10.04
CA ASN A 580 27.07 40.09 10.34
C ASN A 580 26.37 40.72 9.14
N ILE A 581 27.06 41.59 8.40
CA ILE A 581 26.53 42.19 7.17
C ILE A 581 26.36 41.09 6.10
N GLU A 582 27.34 40.20 5.94
CA GLU A 582 27.24 39.06 5.02
C GLU A 582 26.02 38.18 5.33
N ASN A 583 25.79 37.85 6.61
CA ASN A 583 24.63 37.09 7.06
C ASN A 583 23.33 37.83 6.78
N ALA A 584 23.26 39.13 7.08
CA ALA A 584 22.06 39.94 6.84
C ALA A 584 21.73 40.04 5.35
N PHE A 585 22.74 40.18 4.48
CA PHE A 585 22.54 40.16 3.03
C PHE A 585 22.23 38.76 2.49
N ASN A 586 22.76 37.68 3.08
CA ASN A 586 22.35 36.31 2.77
C ASN A 586 20.86 36.11 3.04
N MET A 587 20.38 36.56 4.20
CA MET A 587 18.96 36.55 4.57
C MET A 587 18.11 37.46 3.65
N ALA A 588 18.61 38.65 3.32
CA ALA A 588 17.95 39.55 2.38
C ALA A 588 17.84 38.94 0.97
N ALA A 589 18.86 38.20 0.52
CA ALA A 589 18.86 37.47 -0.75
C ALA A 589 17.83 36.36 -0.76
N PHE A 590 17.66 35.61 0.35
CA PHE A 590 16.54 34.68 0.51
C PHE A 590 15.19 35.38 0.28
N LEU A 591 14.95 36.49 1.00
CA LEU A 591 13.67 37.21 0.95
C LEU A 591 13.39 37.83 -0.43
N ALA A 592 14.42 38.37 -1.09
CA ALA A 592 14.31 38.92 -2.43
C ALA A 592 14.00 37.82 -3.45
N ASN A 593 14.74 36.71 -3.42
CA ASN A 593 14.47 35.55 -4.29
C ASN A 593 13.06 34.98 -4.03
N ASP A 594 12.63 34.91 -2.78
CA ASP A 594 11.29 34.46 -2.44
C ASP A 594 10.21 35.38 -3.03
N VAL A 595 10.35 36.70 -2.93
CA VAL A 595 9.41 37.65 -3.54
C VAL A 595 9.42 37.53 -5.06
N ILE A 596 10.61 37.49 -5.69
CA ILE A 596 10.76 37.33 -7.14
C ILE A 596 10.09 36.05 -7.62
N MET A 597 10.21 34.96 -6.86
CA MET A 597 9.76 33.64 -7.27
C MET A 597 8.37 33.25 -6.73
N THR A 598 7.70 34.12 -5.97
CA THR A 598 6.31 33.94 -5.51
C THR A 598 5.34 34.88 -6.22
N TYR A 599 5.78 36.10 -6.49
CA TYR A 599 4.93 37.11 -7.08
C TYR A 599 4.95 36.98 -8.60
N SER A 600 3.79 36.81 -9.20
CA SER A 600 3.62 36.93 -10.64
C SER A 600 2.28 37.63 -10.93
N PRO A 601 2.28 38.71 -11.72
CA PRO A 601 1.04 39.38 -12.11
C PRO A 601 0.19 38.52 -13.06
N SER A 602 0.82 37.59 -13.80
CA SER A 602 0.17 36.64 -14.71
C SER A 602 0.17 35.22 -14.11
N ALA A 603 -0.85 34.44 -14.48
CA ALA A 603 -0.91 33.02 -14.11
C ALA A 603 0.26 32.27 -14.76
N SER A 604 1.01 31.56 -13.92
CA SER A 604 2.05 30.64 -14.35
C SER A 604 1.55 29.21 -14.14
N ASP A 605 1.69 28.37 -15.16
CA ASP A 605 1.11 27.03 -15.21
C ASP A 605 2.18 25.93 -15.05
N TRP A 606 3.15 26.09 -14.12
CA TRP A 606 4.02 24.97 -13.77
C TRP A 606 3.24 24.00 -12.88
N ASN A 607 2.66 22.97 -13.48
CA ASN A 607 1.85 22.00 -12.75
C ASN A 607 2.76 21.02 -12.00
N LEU A 608 2.46 20.80 -10.72
CA LEU A 608 3.14 19.81 -9.90
C LEU A 608 2.14 18.75 -9.49
N ARG A 609 2.43 17.49 -9.83
CA ARG A 609 1.55 16.37 -9.51
C ARG A 609 2.24 15.33 -8.66
N PHE A 610 1.47 14.64 -7.83
CA PHE A 610 2.02 13.60 -6.95
C PHE A 610 1.05 12.44 -6.80
N ASP A 611 1.60 11.25 -6.59
CA ASP A 611 0.84 10.04 -6.25
C ASP A 611 1.68 9.21 -5.29
N TYR A 612 1.32 9.22 -4.00
CA TYR A 612 1.98 8.38 -3.00
C TYR A 612 1.71 6.89 -3.22
N GLY A 613 0.73 6.57 -4.06
CA GLY A 613 0.27 5.21 -4.30
C GLY A 613 -0.45 4.61 -3.10
N ILE A 614 -0.93 3.39 -3.30
CA ILE A 614 -1.49 2.55 -2.25
C ILE A 614 -0.70 1.25 -2.17
N ASP A 615 -0.41 0.83 -0.94
CA ASP A 615 0.28 -0.42 -0.67
C ASP A 615 -0.69 -1.59 -0.80
N VAL A 616 -0.39 -2.49 -1.73
CA VAL A 616 -1.18 -3.70 -1.96
C VAL A 616 -0.34 -4.95 -1.68
N ILE A 617 -0.91 -5.84 -0.87
CA ILE A 617 -0.30 -7.13 -0.55
C ILE A 617 -0.59 -8.09 -1.70
N THR A 618 0.45 -8.55 -2.38
CA THR A 618 0.32 -9.48 -3.49
C THR A 618 1.02 -10.80 -3.19
N PRO A 619 0.40 -11.96 -3.48
CA PRO A 619 1.08 -13.23 -3.40
C PRO A 619 2.04 -13.34 -4.59
N VAL A 620 3.33 -13.48 -4.32
CA VAL A 620 4.36 -13.68 -5.34
C VAL A 620 4.75 -15.15 -5.36
N MET A 621 4.41 -15.84 -6.45
CA MET A 621 4.81 -17.21 -6.73
C MET A 621 5.63 -17.29 -8.02
N ARG A 622 6.75 -18.00 -7.94
CA ARG A 622 7.60 -18.34 -9.10
C ARG A 622 6.80 -19.22 -10.08
N GLN A 623 6.99 -19.00 -11.39
CA GLN A 623 6.26 -19.72 -12.45
C GLN A 623 6.46 -21.24 -12.39
N SER A 624 7.67 -21.71 -12.09
CA SER A 624 7.97 -23.15 -11.96
C SER A 624 7.09 -23.84 -10.93
N TYR A 625 6.81 -23.18 -9.81
CA TYR A 625 5.97 -23.75 -8.76
C TYR A 625 4.49 -23.73 -9.11
N MET A 626 4.02 -22.72 -9.86
CA MET A 626 2.64 -22.72 -10.38
C MET A 626 2.40 -23.93 -11.29
N VAL A 627 3.35 -24.28 -12.16
CA VAL A 627 3.26 -25.46 -13.03
C VAL A 627 3.26 -26.74 -12.19
N LEU A 628 4.21 -26.89 -11.26
CA LEU A 628 4.31 -28.05 -10.38
C LEU A 628 3.00 -28.30 -9.61
N MET A 629 2.44 -27.26 -9.01
CA MET A 629 1.22 -27.36 -8.22
C MET A 629 -0.03 -27.60 -9.06
N SER A 630 -0.09 -27.05 -10.28
CA SER A 630 -1.16 -27.35 -11.23
C SER A 630 -1.15 -28.82 -11.64
N VAL A 631 0.04 -29.39 -11.89
CA VAL A 631 0.21 -30.80 -12.21
C VAL A 631 -0.19 -31.68 -11.02
N LEU A 632 0.27 -31.35 -9.81
CA LEU A 632 -0.06 -32.10 -8.59
C LEU A 632 -1.57 -32.09 -8.30
N LEU A 633 -2.22 -30.92 -8.39
CA LEU A 633 -3.67 -30.77 -8.24
C LEU A 633 -4.40 -31.56 -9.33
N GLY A 634 -3.93 -31.50 -10.58
CA GLY A 634 -4.48 -32.27 -11.70
C GLY A 634 -4.47 -33.77 -11.45
N PHE A 635 -3.35 -34.34 -11.01
CA PHE A 635 -3.25 -35.77 -10.66
C PHE A 635 -4.21 -36.16 -9.53
N TYR A 636 -4.30 -35.32 -8.49
CA TYR A 636 -5.21 -35.54 -7.37
C TYR A 636 -6.69 -35.54 -7.82
N LEU A 637 -7.09 -34.59 -8.67
CA LEU A 637 -8.46 -34.51 -9.19
C LEU A 637 -8.79 -35.68 -10.13
N ILE A 638 -7.86 -36.08 -11.00
CA ILE A 638 -8.02 -37.28 -11.85
C ILE A 638 -8.23 -38.52 -10.97
N TYR A 639 -7.46 -38.64 -9.89
CA TYR A 639 -7.61 -39.75 -8.96
C TYR A 639 -8.99 -39.76 -8.27
N LEU A 640 -9.47 -38.61 -7.82
CA LEU A 640 -10.82 -38.49 -7.24
C LEU A 640 -11.92 -38.86 -8.25
N VAL A 641 -11.85 -38.31 -9.46
CA VAL A 641 -12.87 -38.53 -10.49
C VAL A 641 -12.87 -39.99 -10.95
N THR A 642 -11.71 -40.62 -11.10
CA THR A 642 -11.61 -42.04 -11.46
C THR A 642 -12.21 -42.95 -10.39
N MET A 643 -11.93 -42.69 -9.10
CA MET A 643 -12.55 -43.41 -7.98
C MET A 643 -14.06 -43.16 -7.89
N ALA A 644 -14.51 -41.92 -8.11
CA ALA A 644 -15.94 -41.58 -8.08
C ALA A 644 -16.70 -42.29 -9.20
N THR A 645 -16.12 -42.28 -10.40
CA THR A 645 -16.65 -42.99 -11.57
C THR A 645 -16.67 -44.50 -11.37
N TYR A 646 -15.61 -45.06 -10.76
CA TYR A 646 -15.54 -46.47 -10.39
C TYR A 646 -16.68 -46.86 -9.44
N SER A 647 -16.94 -46.02 -8.43
CA SER A 647 -18.04 -46.25 -7.50
C SER A 647 -19.42 -46.11 -8.16
N ALA A 648 -19.60 -45.13 -9.06
CA ALA A 648 -20.91 -44.82 -9.64
C ALA A 648 -21.37 -45.82 -10.72
N ARG A 649 -20.43 -46.38 -11.50
CA ARG A 649 -20.75 -47.33 -12.59
C ARG A 649 -21.18 -48.70 -12.08
N THR A 650 -20.82 -49.04 -10.85
CA THR A 650 -21.04 -50.36 -10.25
C THR A 650 -22.32 -50.38 -9.43
N ARG A 651 -23.09 -51.47 -9.56
CA ARG A 651 -24.29 -51.69 -8.75
C ARG A 651 -23.86 -52.24 -7.39
N ARG A 652 -24.52 -51.81 -6.30
CA ARG A 652 -24.07 -52.09 -4.93
C ARG A 652 -25.18 -52.70 -4.08
N TRP A 653 -24.82 -53.59 -3.16
CA TRP A 653 -25.75 -54.18 -2.17
C TRP A 653 -26.00 -53.27 -0.95
N THR A 654 -25.08 -52.33 -0.68
CA THR A 654 -25.20 -51.30 0.36
C THR A 654 -24.71 -49.96 -0.19
N GLN A 655 -25.18 -48.85 0.40
CA GLN A 655 -24.83 -47.50 -0.05
C GLN A 655 -23.36 -47.19 0.23
N GLN A 656 -22.88 -47.44 1.44
CA GLN A 656 -21.50 -47.21 1.89
C GLN A 656 -21.04 -48.36 2.80
N MET A 657 -19.72 -48.52 2.94
CA MET A 657 -19.14 -49.45 3.90
C MET A 657 -19.06 -48.73 5.25
N ASP A 658 -19.93 -49.10 6.18
CA ASP A 658 -20.06 -48.50 7.50
C ASP A 658 -20.34 -49.56 8.59
N ALA A 659 -20.54 -49.10 9.83
CA ALA A 659 -20.86 -49.96 10.96
C ALA A 659 -22.13 -50.80 10.71
N PHE A 660 -23.13 -50.25 10.01
CA PHE A 660 -24.35 -50.97 9.68
C PHE A 660 -24.07 -52.12 8.68
N ALA A 661 -23.25 -51.87 7.67
CA ALA A 661 -22.80 -52.91 6.75
C ALA A 661 -22.05 -54.04 7.48
N LEU A 662 -21.15 -53.71 8.41
CA LEU A 662 -20.46 -54.71 9.24
C LEU A 662 -21.39 -55.45 10.18
N MET A 663 -22.35 -54.76 10.81
CA MET A 663 -23.34 -55.37 11.69
C MET A 663 -24.17 -56.41 10.94
N ARG A 664 -24.55 -56.14 9.68
CA ARG A 664 -25.23 -57.11 8.81
C ARG A 664 -24.36 -58.33 8.50
N ILE A 665 -23.06 -58.13 8.33
CA ILE A 665 -22.09 -59.23 8.13
C ILE A 665 -21.97 -60.06 9.42
N GLY A 666 -21.79 -59.42 10.57
CA GLY A 666 -21.70 -60.10 11.88
C GLY A 666 -22.97 -60.87 12.24
N ALA A 667 -24.15 -60.28 12.00
CA ALA A 667 -25.44 -60.94 12.22
C ALA A 667 -25.66 -62.19 11.37
N SER A 668 -24.97 -62.32 10.23
CA SER A 668 -25.02 -63.53 9.41
C SER A 668 -24.17 -64.68 9.96
N ARG A 669 -23.31 -64.41 10.95
CA ARG A 669 -22.38 -65.36 11.59
C ARG A 669 -22.40 -65.23 13.12
N PRO A 670 -23.54 -65.50 13.77
CA PRO A 670 -23.68 -65.28 15.22
C PRO A 670 -22.74 -66.15 16.07
N HIS A 671 -22.38 -67.35 15.59
CA HIS A 671 -21.47 -68.24 16.31
C HIS A 671 -19.99 -67.81 16.23
N ASP A 672 -19.59 -67.08 15.18
CA ASP A 672 -18.21 -66.63 14.99
C ASP A 672 -17.93 -65.31 15.74
N PHE A 673 -18.99 -64.58 16.14
CA PHE A 673 -18.94 -63.28 16.82
C PHE A 673 -19.85 -63.23 18.05
N PRO A 674 -19.57 -63.99 19.12
CA PRO A 674 -20.26 -63.83 20.39
C PRO A 674 -20.00 -62.44 20.99
N LEU A 675 -20.94 -61.95 21.80
CA LEU A 675 -20.82 -60.67 22.51
C LEU A 675 -19.88 -60.80 23.73
N ASP A 676 -18.60 -61.08 23.47
CA ASP A 676 -17.55 -61.23 24.48
C ASP A 676 -16.65 -59.99 24.55
N VAL A 677 -16.07 -59.74 25.73
CA VAL A 677 -15.14 -58.62 25.94
C VAL A 677 -13.79 -58.91 25.28
N ALA A 678 -13.46 -58.20 24.20
CA ALA A 678 -12.16 -58.26 23.54
C ALA A 678 -11.26 -57.07 23.95
N ARG A 679 -10.35 -57.26 24.93
CA ARG A 679 -9.38 -56.22 25.33
C ARG A 679 -8.33 -55.92 24.26
N LYS A 680 -8.07 -56.87 23.36
CA LYS A 680 -7.19 -56.72 22.20
C LYS A 680 -7.95 -57.20 20.95
N PRO A 681 -8.52 -56.29 20.15
CA PRO A 681 -9.19 -56.64 18.89
C PRO A 681 -8.25 -57.34 17.89
N ASP A 682 -6.94 -57.14 18.07
CA ASP A 682 -5.87 -57.81 17.34
C ASP A 682 -5.83 -59.33 17.62
N ASP A 683 -6.43 -59.85 18.69
CA ASP A 683 -6.32 -61.26 19.08
C ASP A 683 -7.52 -62.12 18.63
N VAL A 684 -8.52 -61.53 17.97
CA VAL A 684 -9.72 -62.26 17.50
C VAL A 684 -9.40 -63.00 16.18
N PRO A 685 -9.25 -64.35 16.18
CA PRO A 685 -8.79 -65.08 15.00
C PRO A 685 -9.87 -65.19 13.91
N ALA A 686 -11.15 -65.11 14.29
CA ALA A 686 -12.28 -65.18 13.36
C ALA A 686 -12.21 -64.09 12.26
N LEU A 687 -11.70 -62.90 12.57
CA LEU A 687 -11.56 -61.80 11.62
C LEU A 687 -10.49 -62.06 10.55
N ASP A 688 -9.50 -62.89 10.84
CA ASP A 688 -8.44 -63.25 9.89
C ASP A 688 -8.80 -64.50 9.08
N ALA A 689 -9.59 -65.41 9.66
CA ALA A 689 -10.01 -66.66 9.02
C ALA A 689 -11.20 -66.46 8.06
N LEU A 690 -12.10 -65.50 8.34
CA LEU A 690 -13.29 -65.28 7.53
C LEU A 690 -13.02 -64.40 6.30
N PRO A 691 -13.66 -64.69 5.16
CA PRO A 691 -13.60 -63.85 3.98
C PRO A 691 -14.32 -62.52 4.21
N GLY A 692 -13.75 -61.42 3.74
CA GLY A 692 -14.27 -60.06 3.88
C GLY A 692 -15.00 -59.51 2.64
N TRP A 693 -15.21 -60.33 1.61
CA TRP A 693 -15.94 -59.95 0.39
C TRP A 693 -17.35 -60.56 0.37
N ILE A 694 -18.24 -59.96 -0.42
CA ILE A 694 -19.63 -60.41 -0.55
C ILE A 694 -19.89 -60.84 -1.98
N GLY A 695 -20.33 -62.08 -2.12
CA GLY A 695 -20.65 -62.70 -3.41
C GLY A 695 -22.03 -63.36 -3.40
N GLU A 696 -22.32 -64.06 -4.48
CA GLU A 696 -23.54 -64.85 -4.65
C GLU A 696 -23.24 -66.34 -4.34
N ARG A 697 -24.14 -66.99 -3.59
CA ARG A 697 -24.00 -68.40 -3.20
C ARG A 697 -24.00 -69.35 -4.40
N ARG A 698 -23.15 -70.37 -4.37
CA ARG A 698 -23.19 -71.46 -5.38
C ARG A 698 -24.43 -72.32 -5.09
N ARG A 699 -25.35 -72.43 -6.05
CA ARG A 699 -26.40 -73.46 -5.97
C ARG A 699 -25.72 -74.82 -6.13
N ALA A 700 -25.85 -75.68 -5.12
CA ALA A 700 -25.57 -77.10 -5.31
C ALA A 700 -26.53 -77.61 -6.37
N ALA A 701 -26.00 -78.24 -7.41
CA ALA A 701 -26.84 -79.03 -8.31
C ALA A 701 -27.29 -80.25 -7.52
N GLU A 702 -28.57 -80.32 -7.16
CA GLU A 702 -29.45 -81.48 -7.42
C GLU A 702 -30.83 -81.34 -6.75
N VAL A 703 -31.84 -81.64 -7.57
CA VAL A 703 -33.18 -82.15 -7.26
C VAL A 703 -34.05 -81.36 -6.26
N GLY A 704 -35.03 -80.64 -6.80
CA GLY A 704 -36.16 -80.12 -6.04
C GLY A 704 -36.69 -78.82 -6.60
N SER A 705 -37.79 -78.91 -7.34
CA SER A 705 -38.62 -77.80 -7.83
C SER A 705 -38.78 -76.67 -6.81
N GLY A 706 -38.06 -75.56 -7.01
CA GLY A 706 -38.33 -74.27 -6.37
C GLY A 706 -38.96 -73.35 -7.40
N CYS A 707 -40.25 -73.12 -7.25
CA CYS A 707 -41.18 -72.51 -8.20
C CYS A 707 -40.62 -71.30 -8.98
N VAL A 708 -40.54 -71.44 -10.30
CA VAL A 708 -40.76 -70.30 -11.20
C VAL A 708 -42.25 -69.97 -11.04
N GLN A 709 -42.59 -68.87 -10.36
CA GLN A 709 -43.96 -68.36 -10.41
C GLN A 709 -44.22 -67.84 -11.82
N HIS A 710 -44.98 -68.62 -12.59
CA HIS A 710 -45.68 -68.13 -13.77
C HIS A 710 -46.93 -67.37 -13.31
N ASN A 711 -47.00 -66.07 -13.59
CA ASN A 711 -48.28 -65.38 -13.75
C ASN A 711 -48.65 -65.36 -15.25
N ALA A 712 -49.95 -65.21 -15.52
CA ALA A 712 -50.64 -65.46 -16.79
C ALA A 712 -50.22 -64.61 -18.01
N ASP A 713 -49.11 -63.86 -17.96
CA ASP A 713 -48.68 -62.94 -19.05
C ASP A 713 -47.28 -63.25 -19.64
N GLY A 714 -46.75 -64.45 -19.40
CA GLY A 714 -45.62 -64.99 -20.18
C GLY A 714 -44.24 -64.30 -20.04
N THR A 715 -44.08 -63.29 -19.19
CA THR A 715 -42.76 -62.62 -19.00
C THR A 715 -41.92 -63.30 -17.91
N ALA A 716 -40.77 -63.86 -18.31
CA ALA A 716 -39.82 -64.52 -17.41
C ALA A 716 -39.18 -63.53 -16.42
N HIS A 717 -39.33 -63.76 -15.11
CA HIS A 717 -38.64 -62.97 -14.08
C HIS A 717 -37.21 -63.45 -13.81
N GLY A 718 -36.35 -62.49 -13.48
CA GLY A 718 -34.91 -62.65 -13.27
C GLY A 718 -34.54 -63.64 -12.15
N ARG A 719 -33.33 -64.19 -12.26
CA ARG A 719 -32.73 -65.15 -11.33
C ARG A 719 -32.79 -64.61 -9.89
N ILE A 720 -33.22 -65.42 -8.93
CA ILE A 720 -33.14 -65.08 -7.50
C ILE A 720 -31.78 -65.51 -6.97
N GLY A 721 -31.02 -64.56 -6.41
CA GLY A 721 -29.70 -64.76 -5.82
C GLY A 721 -29.73 -64.53 -4.31
N THR A 722 -28.86 -65.22 -3.59
CA THR A 722 -28.67 -65.01 -2.14
C THR A 722 -27.28 -64.43 -1.89
N LEU A 723 -27.22 -63.33 -1.14
CA LEU A 723 -25.96 -62.73 -0.70
C LEU A 723 -25.27 -63.67 0.30
N GLU A 724 -23.99 -63.93 0.09
CA GLU A 724 -23.18 -64.77 0.97
C GLU A 724 -21.80 -64.15 1.21
N LEU A 725 -21.35 -64.18 2.47
CA LEU A 725 -20.00 -63.79 2.85
C LEU A 725 -19.02 -64.83 2.28
N GLY A 726 -18.07 -64.39 1.46
CA GLY A 726 -17.16 -65.30 0.77
C GLY A 726 -17.76 -66.02 -0.44
N GLY A 727 -18.95 -65.60 -0.91
CA GLY A 727 -19.61 -66.22 -2.05
C GLY A 727 -18.69 -66.34 -3.28
N PRO A 728 -18.64 -67.50 -3.96
CA PRO A 728 -17.64 -67.76 -5.01
C PRO A 728 -17.95 -67.06 -6.34
N ARG A 729 -19.15 -66.49 -6.50
CA ARG A 729 -19.55 -65.76 -7.71
C ARG A 729 -19.71 -64.26 -7.43
N PRO A 730 -19.30 -63.38 -8.34
CA PRO A 730 -19.60 -61.96 -8.24
C PRO A 730 -21.10 -61.71 -8.41
N LEU A 731 -21.60 -60.65 -7.78
CA LEU A 731 -23.01 -60.25 -7.87
C LEU A 731 -23.39 -59.91 -9.32
N GLN A 732 -24.49 -60.49 -9.81
CA GLN A 732 -24.93 -60.33 -11.19
C GLN A 732 -25.94 -59.19 -11.38
N SER A 733 -25.84 -58.53 -12.53
CA SER A 733 -26.79 -57.49 -12.94
C SER A 733 -28.09 -58.13 -13.41
N GLY A 734 -29.22 -57.81 -12.76
CA GLY A 734 -30.55 -58.33 -13.13
C GLY A 734 -31.07 -59.46 -12.23
N THR A 735 -30.23 -59.92 -11.29
CA THR A 735 -30.62 -60.85 -10.23
C THR A 735 -31.39 -60.11 -9.13
N LEU A 736 -32.46 -60.73 -8.64
CA LEU A 736 -33.26 -60.24 -7.51
C LEU A 736 -32.68 -60.79 -6.20
N TYR A 737 -32.47 -59.91 -5.22
CA TYR A 737 -31.93 -60.27 -3.90
C TYR A 737 -32.94 -59.94 -2.79
N PRO A 738 -33.01 -60.73 -1.71
CA PRO A 738 -33.86 -60.43 -0.56
C PRO A 738 -33.47 -59.11 0.09
N CYS A 739 -34.47 -58.36 0.55
CA CYS A 739 -34.30 -57.05 1.16
C CYS A 739 -35.25 -56.81 2.33
N TYR A 740 -35.03 -55.71 3.06
CA TYR A 740 -35.91 -55.33 4.17
C TYR A 740 -37.23 -54.76 3.65
N ARG A 741 -38.32 -55.03 4.37
CA ARG A 741 -39.71 -54.64 4.00
C ARG A 741 -39.85 -53.13 3.76
N ALA A 742 -39.14 -52.31 4.54
CA ALA A 742 -39.14 -50.85 4.41
C ALA A 742 -38.37 -50.32 3.19
N THR A 743 -37.46 -51.12 2.59
CA THR A 743 -36.55 -50.66 1.52
C THR A 743 -36.97 -51.06 0.11
N CYS A 744 -38.01 -51.90 -0.03
CA CYS A 744 -38.36 -52.52 -1.32
C CYS A 744 -39.69 -52.09 -1.89
N VAL A 745 -40.40 -51.21 -1.18
CA VAL A 745 -41.54 -50.47 -1.72
C VAL A 745 -41.03 -49.08 -2.09
N GLY A 746 -40.67 -48.89 -3.35
CA GLY A 746 -40.15 -47.60 -3.79
C GLY A 746 -39.55 -47.64 -5.17
N ASN A 747 -40.37 -47.85 -6.19
CA ASN A 747 -40.12 -47.22 -7.51
C ASN A 747 -41.25 -47.31 -8.55
N HIS A 748 -42.49 -47.69 -8.21
CA HIS A 748 -43.56 -47.73 -9.24
C HIS A 748 -44.90 -47.05 -8.95
N ASP A 749 -45.19 -46.52 -7.75
CA ASP A 749 -46.48 -45.86 -7.47
C ASP A 749 -46.35 -44.41 -6.99
N LEU A 750 -45.88 -43.53 -7.88
CA LEU A 750 -46.10 -42.08 -7.75
C LEU A 750 -46.49 -41.49 -9.11
N LYS A 751 -47.62 -41.94 -9.65
CA LYS A 751 -48.43 -41.13 -10.58
C LYS A 751 -49.90 -41.49 -10.37
N GLY A 752 -50.63 -40.59 -9.71
CA GLY A 752 -52.09 -40.58 -9.69
C GLY A 752 -52.65 -40.60 -8.27
N GLY A 753 -53.01 -39.43 -7.76
CA GLY A 753 -53.72 -39.28 -6.49
C GLY A 753 -53.74 -37.83 -6.06
N GLU A 754 -54.92 -37.23 -6.13
CA GLU A 754 -55.22 -35.80 -6.03
C GLU A 754 -54.75 -35.11 -4.74
N SER A 755 -54.62 -33.80 -4.89
CA SER A 755 -54.55 -32.78 -3.87
C SER A 755 -55.64 -32.93 -2.80
N GLU A 756 -55.25 -32.99 -1.53
CA GLU A 756 -56.02 -32.38 -0.44
C GLU A 756 -55.17 -32.16 0.82
N GLY A 757 -55.17 -30.91 1.29
CA GLY A 757 -55.13 -30.56 2.72
C GLY A 757 -53.80 -30.67 3.49
N ILE A 758 -52.96 -29.63 3.43
CA ILE A 758 -52.00 -29.31 4.51
C ILE A 758 -52.68 -28.32 5.46
N PRO A 759 -52.90 -28.63 6.76
CA PRO A 759 -53.12 -27.60 7.76
C PRO A 759 -51.79 -27.17 8.38
N LEU A 760 -51.46 -25.91 8.16
CA LEU A 760 -50.43 -25.14 8.87
C LEU A 760 -50.74 -25.12 10.38
N VAL A 761 -49.86 -25.70 11.20
CA VAL A 761 -49.85 -25.44 12.65
C VAL A 761 -48.75 -24.44 12.97
N ARG A 762 -49.24 -23.27 13.36
CA ARG A 762 -48.61 -22.08 13.92
C ARG A 762 -47.95 -22.42 15.26
N LEU A 763 -46.63 -22.24 15.37
CA LEU A 763 -45.93 -22.22 16.65
C LEU A 763 -45.81 -20.77 17.12
N GLU A 764 -46.70 -20.37 18.03
CA GLU A 764 -46.52 -19.21 18.90
C GLU A 764 -45.54 -19.57 20.02
N GLY A 765 -44.56 -18.69 20.23
CA GLY A 765 -43.72 -18.72 21.42
C GLY A 765 -44.38 -18.00 22.59
N ARG A 766 -44.27 -18.59 23.80
CA ARG A 766 -43.88 -17.95 25.07
C ARG A 766 -44.12 -18.89 26.26
N ARG A 767 -43.04 -19.40 26.84
CA ARG A 767 -42.49 -18.96 28.13
C ARG A 767 -41.06 -19.45 28.28
#